data_AF-A0A4U7B2Z4-F1
#
_entry.id   AF-A0A4U7B2Z4-F1
#
_cell.length_a   1.000
_cell.length_b   1.000
_cell.length_c   1.000
_cell.angle_alpha   90.00
_cell.angle_beta   90.00
_cell.angle_gamma   90.00
#
_symmetry.space_group_name_H-M   'P 1'
#
loop_
_entity.id
_entity.type
_entity.pdbx_description
1 polymer ?
#
loop_
_entity_poly.entity_id
_entity_poly.type
_entity_poly.pdbx_seq_one_letter_code
_entity_poly.pdbx_strand_id
1 'polypeptide(L)'
;MAADESLDFTVRPLPRGTSLEGAFRVHIASKDLEALRIRPGDLCLLCTAEGTTGTGIAWRSTDVVAKANTHPVKLTDTFRDAFNFKLGNQLTISKSPAQIYHADRVVVTDVSDHDTSDEPRDDENWNWRCGNILGNVEAIANGIAFEATSRKGLRRRFLIESINSSTRDSNALYFFNDRTELILQDESAGPTLTPRGRTMKLTNEGVGGLDKQIEMLNKRLDLLIGQIRGQRLSAELRTNAGILLHGPTGTGKSLLLSRLAKGPWRKVLHIDSGSLPGTASRTQSVISNLVSEALAQQPSLIIMDNIQDIAGSQQNDTLGAGTIRLLAHELDRISGTKALVIATAPNPNDVNKELRRPGLLEYELEIPIPDQTARIEILKTLSGNSGDSGPETDELAETIGERTHGFVGQDLRALYRRAQDYAIERYFEGEWTRSNGSRDGDSLTTLVNGHVHARPSVSTISSMEPPMPEQQANIELQMEDFEQALLEIRPTAMKEIFLETPKVQWSQIGGSQDIKRLLTRAVEWPLKHKALLEEMKLPPTKGILLYGPPGCSKTMTAKAVATSSGLNFLAVKGAELTSMYVGESERAVREVFRKARAAAPSIIFFDEIDSIATERDAASSSGLNVLTTLLNEMDGIESLNGVLVLAATNKPETLDAALLRPGRFDALHYIGPPNEDARREIFRIRTSGVPMAANVDLGSLARRTNGFSGAEIVQMCTDATVQAIERRIDLLGRDVSANDDRSKLSQEDFEYALSGAVRRITPEMVSGYEAWRAGLKG
;
A
#
# COMPACT_ATOMS: atom_id res chain seq x y z
N MET A 1 -55.01 61.83 1.83
CA MET A 1 -54.37 60.72 2.58
C MET A 1 -55.49 59.99 3.31
N ALA A 2 -56.08 58.99 2.66
CA ALA A 2 -57.06 58.12 3.29
C ALA A 2 -56.29 57.00 4.00
N ALA A 3 -56.63 56.75 5.27
CA ALA A 3 -56.06 55.66 6.06
C ALA A 3 -56.31 54.33 5.35
N ASP A 4 -55.25 53.58 5.09
CA ASP A 4 -55.31 52.24 4.52
C ASP A 4 -55.85 51.32 5.62
N GLU A 5 -57.14 50.99 5.59
CA GLU A 5 -57.73 49.99 6.48
C GLU A 5 -57.04 48.65 6.20
N SER A 6 -56.16 48.20 7.10
CA SER A 6 -55.52 46.90 6.98
C SER A 6 -56.57 45.82 7.20
N LEU A 7 -56.95 45.13 6.14
CA LEU A 7 -57.81 43.95 6.21
C LEU A 7 -57.07 42.81 6.91
N ASP A 8 -57.66 42.32 8.00
CA ASP A 8 -57.16 41.15 8.72
C ASP A 8 -57.73 39.87 8.10
N PHE A 9 -56.83 38.99 7.69
CA PHE A 9 -57.14 37.72 7.06
C PHE A 9 -56.90 36.55 8.01
N THR A 10 -57.81 35.59 8.04
CA THR A 10 -57.65 34.40 8.89
C THR A 10 -57.17 33.20 8.06
N VAL A 11 -56.06 32.58 8.48
CA VAL A 11 -55.52 31.36 7.83
C VAL A 11 -56.47 30.18 7.96
N ARG A 12 -56.81 29.58 6.82
CA ARG A 12 -57.60 28.36 6.68
C ARG A 12 -56.80 27.29 5.93
N PRO A 13 -57.04 26.01 6.19
CA PRO A 13 -56.36 24.95 5.46
C PRO A 13 -56.90 24.85 4.03
N LEU A 14 -56.01 24.59 3.06
CA LEU A 14 -56.38 24.07 1.76
C LEU A 14 -56.27 22.52 1.79
N PRO A 15 -57.24 21.76 1.25
CA PRO A 15 -57.18 20.30 1.24
C PRO A 15 -55.88 19.77 0.60
N ARG A 16 -55.34 18.67 1.16
CA ARG A 16 -54.04 18.10 0.76
C ARG A 16 -54.01 17.65 -0.70
N GLY A 17 -53.12 18.24 -1.48
CA GLY A 17 -52.54 17.61 -2.67
C GLY A 17 -51.23 16.93 -2.29
N THR A 18 -50.91 15.79 -2.92
CA THR A 18 -49.63 15.07 -2.72
C THR A 18 -48.47 15.66 -3.53
N SER A 19 -48.75 16.67 -4.37
CA SER A 19 -47.78 17.31 -5.26
C SER A 19 -47.38 18.68 -4.74
N LEU A 20 -46.15 19.12 -5.05
CA LEU A 20 -45.68 20.49 -4.84
C LEU A 20 -46.34 21.51 -5.78
N GLU A 21 -47.14 21.05 -6.74
CA GLU A 21 -47.86 21.92 -7.66
C GLU A 21 -48.81 22.87 -6.92
N GLY A 22 -48.61 24.18 -7.15
CA GLY A 22 -49.39 25.21 -6.48
C GLY A 22 -49.13 25.33 -4.97
N ALA A 23 -48.06 24.72 -4.44
CA ALA A 23 -47.73 24.78 -3.01
C ALA A 23 -47.67 26.22 -2.48
N PHE A 24 -47.17 27.17 -3.30
CA PHE A 24 -47.02 28.58 -2.94
C PHE A 24 -48.19 29.49 -3.33
N ARG A 25 -49.32 28.92 -3.74
CA ARG A 25 -50.51 29.70 -4.09
C ARG A 25 -51.29 30.08 -2.84
N VAL A 26 -51.57 31.36 -2.71
CA VAL A 26 -52.34 31.97 -1.63
C VAL A 26 -53.76 32.19 -2.14
N HIS A 27 -54.71 31.37 -1.72
CA HIS A 27 -56.08 31.43 -2.23
C HIS A 27 -56.89 32.50 -1.47
N ILE A 28 -57.21 33.57 -2.19
CA ILE A 28 -57.91 34.76 -1.69
C ILE A 28 -59.23 34.93 -2.44
N ALA A 29 -60.30 35.34 -1.75
CA ALA A 29 -61.59 35.58 -2.39
C ALA A 29 -61.51 36.77 -3.37
N SER A 30 -62.29 36.74 -4.46
CA SER A 30 -62.26 37.79 -5.49
C SER A 30 -62.50 39.20 -4.94
N LYS A 31 -63.42 39.35 -3.98
CA LYS A 31 -63.71 40.63 -3.31
C LYS A 31 -62.49 41.21 -2.59
N ASP A 32 -61.65 40.34 -2.02
CA ASP A 32 -60.51 40.74 -1.20
C ASP A 32 -59.29 41.03 -2.08
N LEU A 33 -59.12 40.30 -3.20
CA LEU A 33 -58.12 40.62 -4.22
C LEU A 33 -58.34 42.03 -4.82
N GLU A 34 -59.60 42.38 -5.08
CA GLU A 34 -59.97 43.72 -5.57
C GLU A 34 -59.68 44.80 -4.52
N ALA A 35 -60.01 44.55 -3.25
CA ALA A 35 -59.72 45.48 -2.15
C ALA A 35 -58.21 45.72 -1.97
N LEU A 36 -57.40 44.66 -2.06
CA LEU A 36 -55.94 44.72 -1.96
C LEU A 36 -55.25 45.24 -3.23
N ARG A 37 -55.99 45.40 -4.34
CA ARG A 37 -55.46 45.73 -5.68
C ARG A 37 -54.39 44.75 -6.17
N ILE A 38 -54.56 43.47 -5.85
CA ILE A 38 -53.67 42.37 -6.25
C ILE A 38 -54.37 41.54 -7.34
N ARG A 39 -53.68 41.26 -8.44
CA ARG A 39 -54.20 40.38 -9.49
C ARG A 39 -53.77 38.93 -9.24
N PRO A 40 -54.56 37.91 -9.64
CA PRO A 40 -54.09 36.54 -9.63
C PRO A 40 -52.76 36.41 -10.40
N GLY A 41 -51.77 35.74 -9.82
CA GLY A 41 -50.39 35.63 -10.31
C GLY A 41 -49.42 36.67 -9.76
N ASP A 42 -49.90 37.78 -9.16
CA ASP A 42 -49.01 38.73 -8.48
C ASP A 42 -48.43 38.10 -7.19
N LEU A 43 -47.21 38.49 -6.84
CA LEU A 43 -46.62 38.14 -5.55
C LEU A 43 -47.21 38.99 -4.42
N CYS A 44 -47.52 38.35 -3.31
CA CYS A 44 -48.05 38.96 -2.12
C CYS A 44 -47.21 38.60 -0.89
N LEU A 45 -47.06 39.56 0.01
CA LEU A 45 -46.38 39.39 1.29
C LEU A 45 -47.44 39.20 2.37
N LEU A 46 -47.33 38.11 3.11
CA LEU A 46 -48.17 37.77 4.25
C LEU A 46 -47.38 38.07 5.51
N CYS A 47 -47.96 38.86 6.41
CA CYS A 47 -47.32 39.23 7.68
C CYS A 47 -48.26 38.91 8.85
N THR A 48 -47.78 38.16 9.85
CA THR A 48 -48.47 38.05 11.15
C THR A 48 -48.17 39.28 12.02
N ALA A 49 -49.02 39.52 13.02
CA ALA A 49 -48.72 40.49 14.08
C ALA A 49 -47.45 40.13 14.89
N GLU A 50 -47.05 38.86 14.88
CA GLU A 50 -45.85 38.33 15.56
C GLU A 50 -44.55 38.56 14.76
N GLY A 51 -44.64 39.16 13.56
CA GLY A 51 -43.49 39.48 12.72
C GLY A 51 -43.06 38.36 11.77
N THR A 52 -43.77 37.24 11.74
CA THR A 52 -43.57 36.17 10.76
C THR A 52 -44.01 36.66 9.39
N THR A 53 -43.12 36.59 8.41
CA THR A 53 -43.41 37.00 7.04
C THR A 53 -43.24 35.83 6.07
N GLY A 54 -44.04 35.81 5.01
CA GLY A 54 -43.93 34.80 3.97
C GLY A 54 -44.41 35.36 2.63
N THR A 55 -43.73 34.94 1.55
CA THR A 55 -44.06 35.40 0.19
C THR A 55 -44.84 34.30 -0.52
N GLY A 56 -45.96 34.65 -1.14
CA GLY A 56 -46.79 33.71 -1.91
C GLY A 56 -47.34 34.32 -3.19
N ILE A 57 -47.86 33.46 -4.06
CA ILE A 57 -48.46 33.85 -5.34
C ILE A 57 -49.97 33.98 -5.14
N ALA A 58 -50.53 35.16 -5.37
CA ALA A 58 -51.96 35.40 -5.20
C ALA A 58 -52.77 34.55 -6.18
N TRP A 59 -53.76 33.81 -5.67
CA TRP A 59 -54.62 32.95 -6.48
C TRP A 59 -56.09 33.17 -6.12
N ARG A 60 -56.98 33.05 -7.10
CA ARG A 60 -58.41 33.19 -6.85
C ARG A 60 -58.93 31.95 -6.11
N SER A 61 -59.57 32.16 -4.97
CA SER A 61 -60.29 31.11 -4.25
C SER A 61 -61.55 30.68 -5.03
N THR A 62 -61.81 29.36 -5.08
CA THR A 62 -62.98 28.76 -5.74
C THR A 62 -64.21 28.68 -4.84
N ASP A 63 -64.09 29.09 -3.59
CA ASP A 63 -65.20 29.02 -2.64
C ASP A 63 -66.32 30.01 -2.98
N VAL A 64 -67.54 29.49 -3.01
CA VAL A 64 -68.75 30.27 -3.19
C VAL A 64 -69.21 30.75 -1.79
N VAL A 65 -69.07 32.06 -1.56
CA VAL A 65 -69.65 32.83 -0.44
C VAL A 65 -69.06 32.54 0.96
N ALA A 66 -68.04 33.30 1.33
CA ALA A 66 -67.73 33.56 2.74
C ALA A 66 -68.73 34.60 3.31
N LYS A 67 -69.11 34.48 4.59
CA LYS A 67 -69.96 35.48 5.28
C LYS A 67 -69.40 36.90 5.07
N ALA A 68 -70.27 37.91 4.99
CA ALA A 68 -69.92 39.27 4.54
C ALA A 68 -68.67 39.86 5.23
N ASN A 69 -68.49 39.59 6.53
CA ASN A 69 -67.42 40.12 7.37
C ASN A 69 -66.24 39.17 7.64
N THR A 70 -66.09 38.09 6.85
CA THR A 70 -64.94 37.18 7.00
C THR A 70 -64.03 37.24 5.78
N HIS A 71 -62.71 37.28 6.03
CA HIS A 71 -61.65 37.29 5.04
C HIS A 71 -60.77 36.02 5.19
N PRO A 72 -61.27 34.84 4.78
CA PRO A 72 -60.50 33.62 4.88
C PRO A 72 -59.42 33.56 3.80
N VAL A 73 -58.21 33.15 4.18
CA VAL A 73 -57.11 32.87 3.25
C VAL A 73 -56.73 31.42 3.36
N LYS A 74 -56.80 30.68 2.26
CA LYS A 74 -56.43 29.26 2.27
C LYS A 74 -54.98 29.08 1.83
N LEU A 75 -54.22 28.37 2.66
CA LEU A 75 -52.81 28.04 2.44
C LEU A 75 -52.64 26.52 2.48
N THR A 76 -51.69 26.00 1.70
CA THR A 76 -51.27 24.59 1.76
C THR A 76 -50.54 24.29 3.06
N ASP A 77 -50.46 23.01 3.45
CA ASP A 77 -49.63 22.56 4.57
C ASP A 77 -48.16 22.95 4.31
N THR A 78 -47.66 22.72 3.09
CA THR A 78 -46.30 23.05 2.65
C THR A 78 -45.95 24.53 2.81
N PHE A 79 -46.84 25.44 2.40
CA PHE A 79 -46.61 26.89 2.56
C PHE A 79 -46.53 27.30 4.03
N ARG A 80 -47.42 26.71 4.84
CA ARG A 80 -47.49 26.98 6.28
C ARG A 80 -46.25 26.48 7.00
N ASP A 81 -45.75 25.30 6.64
CA ASP A 81 -44.55 24.72 7.22
C ASP A 81 -43.29 25.51 6.81
N ALA A 82 -43.18 25.92 5.53
CA ALA A 82 -42.03 26.68 5.04
C ALA A 82 -41.86 28.06 5.71
N PHE A 83 -42.97 28.74 5.99
CA PHE A 83 -42.96 30.09 6.59
C PHE A 83 -43.48 30.15 8.03
N ASN A 84 -43.67 29.00 8.69
CA ASN A 84 -44.14 28.88 10.08
C ASN A 84 -45.51 29.54 10.39
N PHE A 85 -46.48 29.45 9.48
CA PHE A 85 -47.86 29.95 9.71
C PHE A 85 -48.75 28.89 10.36
N LYS A 86 -49.48 29.25 11.41
CA LYS A 86 -50.45 28.37 12.09
C LYS A 86 -51.88 28.62 11.59
N LEU A 87 -52.71 27.57 11.62
CA LEU A 87 -54.13 27.70 11.30
C LEU A 87 -54.80 28.67 12.30
N GLY A 88 -55.65 29.56 11.78
CA GLY A 88 -56.32 30.57 12.59
C GLY A 88 -55.47 31.82 12.92
N ASN A 89 -54.21 31.90 12.49
CA ASN A 89 -53.45 33.15 12.58
C ASN A 89 -54.15 34.27 11.80
N GLN A 90 -54.11 35.48 12.35
CA GLN A 90 -54.48 36.70 11.65
C GLN A 90 -53.28 37.22 10.88
N LEU A 91 -53.52 37.58 9.63
CA LEU A 91 -52.51 38.02 8.67
C LEU A 91 -52.93 39.33 8.04
N THR A 92 -51.95 40.18 7.75
CA THR A 92 -52.11 41.24 6.77
C THR A 92 -51.49 40.79 5.45
N ILE A 93 -52.15 41.10 4.34
CA ILE A 93 -51.67 40.77 2.99
C ILE A 93 -51.44 42.06 2.24
N SER A 94 -50.27 42.20 1.63
CA SER A 94 -49.93 43.34 0.78
C SER A 94 -49.27 42.88 -0.52
N LYS A 95 -49.31 43.72 -1.55
CA LYS A 95 -48.61 43.43 -2.80
C LYS A 95 -47.10 43.50 -2.58
N SER A 96 -46.38 42.43 -2.93
CA SER A 96 -44.93 42.39 -2.80
C SER A 96 -44.27 42.93 -4.07
N PRO A 97 -43.24 43.80 -3.98
CA PRO A 97 -42.42 44.18 -5.11
C PRO A 97 -41.36 43.10 -5.47
N ALA A 98 -41.27 42.03 -4.68
CA ALA A 98 -40.34 40.94 -4.93
C ALA A 98 -40.61 40.25 -6.28
N GLN A 99 -39.61 39.52 -6.77
CA GLN A 99 -39.72 38.65 -7.94
C GLN A 99 -39.31 37.23 -7.52
N ILE A 100 -39.71 36.23 -8.31
CA ILE A 100 -39.23 34.86 -8.12
C ILE A 100 -37.82 34.78 -8.70
N TYR A 101 -36.84 34.42 -7.87
CA TYR A 101 -35.44 34.41 -8.26
C TYR A 101 -35.03 33.06 -8.86
N HIS A 102 -34.00 33.06 -9.71
CA HIS A 102 -33.40 31.81 -10.17
C HIS A 102 -32.66 31.12 -9.03
N ALA A 103 -32.90 29.82 -8.82
CA ALA A 103 -32.07 29.01 -7.94
C ALA A 103 -30.78 28.62 -8.69
N ASP A 104 -29.62 29.06 -8.22
CA ASP A 104 -28.33 28.66 -8.82
C ASP A 104 -27.95 27.25 -8.36
N ARG A 105 -28.23 26.94 -7.09
CA ARG A 105 -28.02 25.62 -6.50
C ARG A 105 -29.09 25.32 -5.47
N VAL A 106 -29.60 24.10 -5.47
CA VAL A 106 -30.57 23.57 -4.49
C VAL A 106 -29.97 22.34 -3.84
N VAL A 107 -29.98 22.33 -2.51
CA VAL A 107 -29.51 21.21 -1.68
C VAL A 107 -30.72 20.55 -1.07
N VAL A 108 -30.79 19.23 -1.22
CA VAL A 108 -31.91 18.41 -0.78
C VAL A 108 -31.39 17.22 0.02
N THR A 109 -32.03 16.92 1.15
CA THR A 109 -31.62 15.84 2.06
C THR A 109 -32.71 14.78 2.10
N ASP A 110 -32.33 13.50 2.05
CA ASP A 110 -33.26 12.38 2.25
C ASP A 110 -33.64 12.32 3.74
N VAL A 111 -34.94 12.36 4.05
CA VAL A 111 -35.50 12.36 5.42
C VAL A 111 -36.51 11.21 5.60
N SER A 112 -36.35 10.12 4.84
CA SER A 112 -37.19 8.93 4.95
C SER A 112 -36.84 8.06 6.18
N ASP A 113 -37.85 7.69 6.97
CA ASP A 113 -37.72 6.76 8.10
C ASP A 113 -37.59 5.29 7.63
N HIS A 114 -36.43 4.87 7.12
CA HIS A 114 -36.20 3.47 6.71
C HIS A 114 -34.85 2.91 7.20
N ASP A 115 -34.89 1.71 7.80
CA ASP A 115 -33.71 0.92 8.20
C ASP A 115 -32.87 0.59 6.95
N THR A 116 -31.65 1.14 6.88
CA THR A 116 -30.71 1.02 5.77
C THR A 116 -30.09 -0.37 5.57
N SER A 117 -30.59 -1.41 6.24
CA SER A 117 -29.96 -2.74 6.26
C SER A 117 -30.47 -3.73 5.20
N ASP A 118 -31.55 -3.43 4.48
CA ASP A 118 -32.04 -4.32 3.41
C ASP A 118 -32.75 -3.52 2.31
N GLU A 119 -31.99 -2.90 1.40
CA GLU A 119 -32.57 -2.51 0.11
C GLU A 119 -31.66 -2.89 -1.08
N PRO A 120 -32.22 -3.50 -2.13
CA PRO A 120 -31.49 -3.85 -3.34
C PRO A 120 -30.96 -2.57 -4.01
N ARG A 121 -29.72 -2.64 -4.53
CA ARG A 121 -29.14 -1.64 -5.44
C ARG A 121 -30.02 -1.52 -6.68
N ASP A 122 -31.06 -0.72 -6.62
CA ASP A 122 -31.77 -0.28 -7.80
C ASP A 122 -31.16 1.03 -8.30
N ASP A 123 -30.68 0.96 -9.55
CA ASP A 123 -30.40 2.08 -10.42
C ASP A 123 -31.65 2.95 -10.59
N GLU A 124 -31.82 3.99 -9.79
CA GLU A 124 -32.58 5.16 -10.22
C GLU A 124 -31.92 6.44 -9.71
N ASN A 125 -31.57 7.30 -10.66
CA ASN A 125 -30.99 8.62 -10.45
C ASN A 125 -31.97 9.52 -9.67
N TRP A 126 -31.98 9.42 -8.33
CA TRP A 126 -32.82 10.23 -7.44
C TRP A 126 -32.60 11.73 -7.68
N ASN A 127 -31.39 12.11 -8.09
CA ASN A 127 -31.07 13.49 -8.45
C ASN A 127 -31.91 13.95 -9.65
N TRP A 128 -32.00 13.13 -10.70
CA TRP A 128 -32.86 13.44 -11.84
C TRP A 128 -34.35 13.49 -11.45
N ARG A 129 -34.82 12.58 -10.59
CA ARG A 129 -36.22 12.56 -10.14
C ARG A 129 -36.59 13.80 -9.35
N CYS A 130 -35.77 14.17 -8.37
CA CYS A 130 -35.93 15.39 -7.59
C CYS A 130 -35.87 16.61 -8.50
N GLY A 131 -34.90 16.67 -9.42
CA GLY A 131 -34.79 17.77 -10.39
C GLY A 131 -36.01 17.89 -11.30
N ASN A 132 -36.58 16.78 -11.75
CA ASN A 132 -37.79 16.77 -12.57
C ASN A 132 -39.03 17.25 -11.79
N ILE A 133 -39.19 16.83 -10.52
CA ILE A 133 -40.28 17.31 -9.67
C ILE A 133 -40.14 18.82 -9.42
N LEU A 134 -38.94 19.27 -9.04
CA LEU A 134 -38.68 20.69 -8.74
C LEU A 134 -38.75 21.57 -10.00
N GLY A 135 -38.38 21.05 -11.17
CA GLY A 135 -38.50 21.77 -12.45
C GLY A 135 -39.93 21.94 -12.95
N ASN A 136 -40.89 21.15 -12.45
CA ASN A 136 -42.30 21.22 -12.85
C ASN A 136 -43.16 22.10 -11.94
N VAL A 137 -42.58 22.78 -10.95
CA VAL A 137 -43.32 23.65 -10.02
C VAL A 137 -43.05 25.13 -10.27
N GLU A 138 -44.03 25.96 -9.94
CA GLU A 138 -43.97 27.42 -10.16
C GLU A 138 -42.94 28.11 -9.26
N ALA A 139 -42.75 27.58 -8.04
CA ALA A 139 -41.82 28.12 -7.06
C ALA A 139 -41.40 27.06 -6.01
N ILE A 140 -40.21 27.24 -5.46
CA ILE A 140 -39.64 26.51 -4.34
C ILE A 140 -39.06 27.49 -3.31
N ALA A 141 -38.84 27.02 -2.08
CA ALA A 141 -38.35 27.78 -0.94
C ALA A 141 -37.57 26.84 -0.01
N ASN A 142 -36.76 27.42 0.89
CA ASN A 142 -36.03 26.65 1.90
C ASN A 142 -37.00 26.01 2.90
N GLY A 143 -36.64 24.82 3.42
CA GLY A 143 -37.41 24.12 4.46
C GLY A 143 -38.62 23.33 3.95
N ILE A 144 -38.79 23.18 2.63
CA ILE A 144 -39.89 22.39 2.06
C ILE A 144 -39.54 20.92 2.02
N ALA A 145 -40.42 20.07 2.54
CA ALA A 145 -40.38 18.64 2.27
C ALA A 145 -41.29 18.25 1.09
N PHE A 146 -40.82 17.34 0.25
CA PHE A 146 -41.59 16.75 -0.86
C PHE A 146 -41.30 15.26 -1.00
N GLU A 147 -42.17 14.55 -1.71
CA GLU A 147 -42.02 13.11 -1.94
C GLU A 147 -41.65 12.83 -3.40
N ALA A 148 -40.71 11.92 -3.60
CA ALA A 148 -40.38 11.37 -4.90
C ALA A 148 -40.61 9.86 -4.90
N THR A 149 -41.25 9.36 -5.97
CA THR A 149 -41.57 7.95 -6.12
C THR A 149 -40.72 7.34 -7.25
N SER A 150 -40.12 6.18 -7.01
CA SER A 150 -39.40 5.35 -7.99
C SER A 150 -40.33 4.71 -9.03
N ARG A 151 -39.81 4.23 -10.18
CA ARG A 151 -40.61 3.41 -11.13
C ARG A 151 -41.17 2.15 -10.49
N LYS A 152 -40.48 1.58 -9.50
CA LYS A 152 -40.93 0.36 -8.79
C LYS A 152 -41.80 0.66 -7.57
N GLY A 153 -42.18 1.92 -7.35
CA GLY A 153 -43.11 2.32 -6.30
C GLY A 153 -42.48 2.67 -4.95
N LEU A 154 -41.15 2.60 -4.80
CA LEU A 154 -40.46 3.09 -3.60
C LEU A 154 -40.67 4.60 -3.44
N ARG A 155 -41.15 5.04 -2.28
CA ARG A 155 -41.40 6.46 -1.98
C ARG A 155 -40.34 6.96 -1.03
N ARG A 156 -39.67 8.04 -1.39
CA ARG A 156 -38.70 8.74 -0.53
C ARG A 156 -39.15 10.16 -0.26
N ARG A 157 -38.90 10.64 0.96
CA ARG A 157 -39.22 12.01 1.37
C ARG A 157 -37.94 12.82 1.44
N PHE A 158 -37.95 13.97 0.80
CA PHE A 158 -36.80 14.83 0.62
C PHE A 158 -37.08 16.23 1.18
N LEU A 159 -36.11 16.83 1.85
CA LEU A 159 -36.19 18.17 2.43
C LEU A 159 -35.25 19.13 1.67
N ILE A 160 -35.75 20.27 1.19
CA ILE A 160 -34.92 21.34 0.64
C ILE A 160 -34.22 22.04 1.82
N GLU A 161 -32.97 21.68 2.06
CA GLU A 161 -32.17 22.22 3.15
C GLU A 161 -31.73 23.67 2.86
N SER A 162 -31.25 23.91 1.64
CA SER A 162 -30.80 25.25 1.25
C SER A 162 -30.89 25.51 -0.25
N ILE A 163 -31.22 26.75 -0.61
CA ILE A 163 -31.24 27.30 -1.96
C ILE A 163 -30.27 28.47 -2.00
N ASN A 164 -29.27 28.38 -2.87
CA ASN A 164 -28.35 29.47 -3.16
C ASN A 164 -28.83 30.24 -4.39
N SER A 165 -28.87 31.56 -4.25
CA SER A 165 -29.23 32.49 -5.32
C SER A 165 -28.50 33.83 -5.12
N SER A 166 -28.65 34.72 -6.08
CA SER A 166 -28.17 36.11 -6.03
C SER A 166 -28.80 36.97 -4.91
N THR A 167 -29.95 36.56 -4.37
CA THR A 167 -30.61 37.22 -3.22
C THR A 167 -30.26 36.54 -1.89
N ARG A 168 -30.24 37.31 -0.78
CA ARG A 168 -30.04 36.81 0.59
C ARG A 168 -31.32 36.78 1.43
N ASP A 169 -32.47 36.97 0.80
CA ASP A 169 -33.76 36.97 1.49
C ASP A 169 -34.21 35.53 1.82
N SER A 170 -34.36 35.23 3.10
CA SER A 170 -34.79 33.91 3.58
C SER A 170 -36.22 33.58 3.18
N ASN A 171 -37.03 34.61 2.88
CA ASN A 171 -38.46 34.47 2.59
C ASN A 171 -38.78 34.65 1.10
N ALA A 172 -37.74 34.60 0.25
CA ALA A 172 -37.88 34.65 -1.20
C ALA A 172 -38.34 33.30 -1.77
N LEU A 173 -39.05 33.40 -2.89
CA LEU A 173 -39.40 32.26 -3.73
C LEU A 173 -38.41 32.13 -4.88
N TYR A 174 -38.10 30.89 -5.24
CA TYR A 174 -37.15 30.56 -6.30
C TYR A 174 -37.79 29.67 -7.36
N PHE A 175 -37.34 29.75 -8.61
CA PHE A 175 -37.69 28.78 -9.65
C PHE A 175 -36.49 27.88 -9.96
N PHE A 176 -36.76 26.60 -10.19
CA PHE A 176 -35.79 25.57 -10.54
C PHE A 176 -35.88 25.28 -12.03
N ASN A 177 -34.74 25.20 -12.73
CA ASN A 177 -34.70 24.82 -14.14
C ASN A 177 -33.40 24.07 -14.48
N ASP A 178 -33.15 23.80 -15.76
CA ASP A 178 -31.97 23.07 -16.23
C ASP A 178 -30.62 23.74 -15.92
N ARG A 179 -30.60 25.02 -15.48
CA ARG A 179 -29.40 25.75 -15.06
C ARG A 179 -29.15 25.66 -13.55
N THR A 180 -30.10 25.13 -12.79
CA THR A 180 -29.99 24.94 -11.34
C THR A 180 -29.20 23.67 -11.02
N GLU A 181 -28.16 23.77 -10.19
CA GLU A 181 -27.43 22.60 -9.71
C GLU A 181 -28.16 21.96 -8.53
N LEU A 182 -28.62 20.71 -8.66
CA LEU A 182 -29.24 19.95 -7.57
C LEU A 182 -28.20 19.04 -6.88
N ILE A 183 -28.15 19.11 -5.55
CA ILE A 183 -27.28 18.30 -4.69
C ILE A 183 -28.14 17.50 -3.72
N LEU A 184 -27.97 16.18 -3.70
CA LEU A 184 -28.54 15.30 -2.69
C LEU A 184 -27.53 15.07 -1.56
N GLN A 185 -27.93 15.31 -0.31
CA GLN A 185 -27.17 14.99 0.90
C GLN A 185 -27.78 13.78 1.62
N ASP A 186 -26.93 12.87 2.09
CA ASP A 186 -27.32 11.82 3.04
C ASP A 186 -27.08 12.35 4.46
N GLU A 187 -28.01 12.08 5.39
CA GLU A 187 -28.04 12.56 6.79
C GLU A 187 -26.79 12.24 7.64
N SER A 188 -25.79 11.52 7.11
CA SER A 188 -24.57 11.13 7.84
C SER A 188 -23.46 12.19 7.88
N ALA A 189 -23.68 13.40 7.35
CA ALA A 189 -22.71 14.49 7.42
C ALA A 189 -23.30 15.72 8.13
N GLY A 190 -22.98 15.86 9.42
CA GLY A 190 -23.28 17.06 10.20
C GLY A 190 -22.60 18.34 9.64
N PRO A 191 -23.01 19.52 10.09
CA PRO A 191 -22.75 20.78 9.39
C PRO A 191 -21.34 21.28 9.67
N THR A 192 -20.59 21.63 8.63
CA THR A 192 -19.50 22.61 8.76
C THR A 192 -19.39 23.50 7.52
N LEU A 193 -19.55 24.80 7.78
CA LEU A 193 -19.41 25.92 6.86
C LEU A 193 -18.00 26.00 6.25
N THR A 194 -17.91 26.05 4.92
CA THR A 194 -17.23 27.09 4.09
C THR A 194 -17.11 26.64 2.61
N PRO A 195 -17.17 27.56 1.63
CA PRO A 195 -17.21 27.22 0.21
C PRO A 195 -15.83 26.78 -0.29
N ARG A 196 -15.59 25.47 -0.39
CA ARG A 196 -14.40 24.94 -1.06
C ARG A 196 -14.73 24.63 -2.52
N GLY A 197 -14.06 25.31 -3.44
CA GLY A 197 -13.95 24.82 -4.81
C GLY A 197 -13.50 23.36 -4.77
N ARG A 198 -14.12 22.49 -5.58
CA ARG A 198 -13.74 21.09 -5.70
C ARG A 198 -12.26 21.01 -6.11
N THR A 199 -11.36 20.84 -5.15
CA THR A 199 -9.95 20.57 -5.41
C THR A 199 -9.81 19.09 -5.75
N MET A 200 -9.29 18.74 -6.93
CA MET A 200 -8.82 17.36 -7.18
C MET A 200 -7.51 17.16 -6.41
N LYS A 201 -7.61 17.02 -5.10
CA LYS A 201 -6.49 16.69 -4.22
C LYS A 201 -6.75 15.35 -3.56
N LEU A 202 -5.82 14.44 -3.75
CA LEU A 202 -5.67 13.24 -2.95
C LEU A 202 -5.26 13.65 -1.53
N THR A 203 -5.98 13.15 -0.54
CA THR A 203 -5.60 13.25 0.88
C THR A 203 -4.71 12.07 1.28
N ASN A 204 -3.91 12.24 2.32
CA ASN A 204 -3.10 11.16 2.89
C ASN A 204 -3.92 10.23 3.80
N GLU A 205 -5.23 10.51 3.96
CA GLU A 205 -6.13 9.74 4.82
C GLU A 205 -6.19 8.27 4.38
N GLY A 206 -5.71 7.36 5.22
CA GLY A 206 -5.73 5.94 4.93
C GLY A 206 -4.69 5.47 3.90
N VAL A 207 -3.65 6.28 3.63
CA VAL A 207 -2.47 5.93 2.84
C VAL A 207 -1.22 6.37 3.62
N GLY A 208 -0.63 5.46 4.39
CA GLY A 208 0.63 5.72 5.12
C GLY A 208 1.87 5.61 4.22
N GLY A 209 2.90 6.42 4.48
CA GLY A 209 4.23 6.26 3.87
C GLY A 209 4.40 6.74 2.42
N LEU A 210 3.38 7.34 1.81
CA LEU A 210 3.40 7.78 0.40
C LEU A 210 3.19 9.29 0.20
N ASP A 211 3.47 10.10 1.24
CA ASP A 211 3.20 11.54 1.23
C ASP A 211 3.87 12.27 0.05
N LYS A 212 5.12 11.93 -0.25
CA LYS A 212 5.88 12.53 -1.36
C LYS A 212 5.24 12.21 -2.72
N GLN A 213 4.80 10.96 -2.89
CA GLN A 213 4.14 10.50 -4.11
C GLN A 213 2.77 11.17 -4.27
N ILE A 214 1.99 11.29 -3.19
CA ILE A 214 0.71 11.99 -3.17
C ILE A 214 0.90 13.47 -3.49
N GLU A 215 1.92 14.12 -2.94
CA GLU A 215 2.26 15.52 -3.26
C GLU A 215 2.60 15.68 -4.75
N MET A 216 3.40 14.76 -5.31
CA MET A 216 3.76 14.78 -6.73
C MET A 216 2.54 14.59 -7.63
N LEU A 217 1.63 13.68 -7.27
CA LEU A 217 0.37 13.47 -8.00
C LEU A 217 -0.55 14.68 -7.91
N ASN A 218 -0.70 15.27 -6.73
CA ASN A 218 -1.50 16.48 -6.52
C ASN A 218 -0.99 17.66 -7.35
N LYS A 219 0.33 17.84 -7.45
CA LYS A 219 0.93 18.84 -8.35
C LYS A 219 0.49 18.63 -9.81
N ARG A 220 0.35 17.38 -10.26
CA ARG A 220 -0.11 17.05 -11.63
C ARG A 220 -1.60 17.24 -11.81
N LEU A 221 -2.41 16.88 -10.81
CA LEU A 221 -3.85 17.14 -10.83
C LEU A 221 -4.16 18.65 -10.88
N ASP A 222 -3.38 19.47 -10.16
CA ASP A 222 -3.49 20.93 -10.20
C ASP A 222 -3.21 21.49 -11.62
N LEU A 223 -2.23 20.93 -12.35
CA LEU A 223 -1.95 21.28 -13.75
C LEU A 223 -3.13 20.93 -14.68
N LEU A 224 -3.79 19.79 -14.46
CA LEU A 224 -4.95 19.35 -15.24
C LEU A 224 -6.15 20.29 -15.10
N ILE A 225 -6.38 20.82 -13.89
CA ILE A 225 -7.42 21.83 -13.64
C ILE A 225 -7.01 23.22 -14.15
N GLY A 226 -5.74 23.40 -14.52
CA GLY A 226 -5.20 24.65 -15.06
C GLY A 226 -5.00 25.71 -13.97
N GLN A 227 -4.84 25.30 -12.70
CA GLN A 227 -4.60 26.18 -11.57
C GLN A 227 -3.25 25.87 -10.94
N ILE A 228 -2.31 26.83 -10.97
CA ILE A 228 -1.12 26.81 -10.12
C ILE A 228 -1.20 28.02 -9.19
N ARG A 229 -1.19 27.79 -7.87
CA ARG A 229 -1.23 28.88 -6.86
C ARG A 229 -2.34 29.92 -7.12
N GLY A 230 -3.50 29.47 -7.63
CA GLY A 230 -4.65 30.33 -7.95
C GLY A 230 -4.61 31.06 -9.29
N GLN A 231 -3.55 30.91 -10.10
CA GLN A 231 -3.45 31.51 -11.43
C GLN A 231 -3.84 30.51 -12.53
N ARG A 232 -4.55 31.01 -13.57
CA ARG A 232 -4.94 30.21 -14.75
C ARG A 232 -3.77 30.07 -15.74
N LEU A 233 -3.40 28.84 -16.08
CA LEU A 233 -2.37 28.54 -17.09
C LEU A 233 -2.83 28.88 -18.52
N SER A 234 -1.92 29.26 -19.42
CA SER A 234 -2.18 29.41 -20.86
C SER A 234 -2.49 28.05 -21.51
N ALA A 235 -3.14 28.05 -22.67
CA ALA A 235 -3.52 26.80 -23.34
C ALA A 235 -2.30 25.96 -23.76
N GLU A 236 -1.17 26.57 -24.10
CA GLU A 236 0.06 25.83 -24.47
C GLU A 236 0.72 25.13 -23.28
N LEU A 237 0.46 25.58 -22.05
CA LEU A 237 1.01 25.01 -20.82
C LEU A 237 0.11 23.94 -20.18
N ARG A 238 -1.08 23.68 -20.75
CA ARG A 238 -2.07 22.70 -20.26
C ARG A 238 -1.91 21.32 -20.91
N THR A 239 -0.67 20.91 -21.18
CA THR A 239 -0.41 19.56 -21.68
C THR A 239 -0.60 18.56 -20.55
N ASN A 240 -1.67 17.78 -20.63
CA ASN A 240 -1.86 16.62 -19.78
C ASN A 240 -1.27 15.40 -20.48
N ALA A 241 -0.25 14.78 -19.88
CA ALA A 241 0.29 13.51 -20.32
C ALA A 241 -0.03 12.43 -19.28
N GLY A 242 -0.08 11.18 -19.73
CA GLY A 242 -0.35 10.04 -18.86
C GLY A 242 0.75 9.80 -17.82
N ILE A 243 0.36 9.18 -16.72
CA ILE A 243 1.23 8.84 -15.59
C ILE A 243 1.44 7.33 -15.58
N LEU A 244 2.69 6.88 -15.51
CA LEU A 244 3.07 5.49 -15.28
C LEU A 244 3.52 5.31 -13.83
N LEU A 245 2.70 4.64 -13.03
CA LEU A 245 3.03 4.23 -11.67
C LEU A 245 3.81 2.91 -11.71
N HIS A 246 5.04 2.90 -11.23
CA HIS A 246 5.84 1.67 -11.21
C HIS A 246 6.44 1.38 -9.83
N GLY A 247 6.81 0.13 -9.58
CA GLY A 247 7.43 -0.29 -8.34
C GLY A 247 7.11 -1.74 -8.00
N PRO A 248 7.77 -2.32 -6.98
CA PRO A 248 7.57 -3.71 -6.58
C PRO A 248 6.09 -4.06 -6.31
N THR A 249 5.73 -5.32 -6.49
CA THR A 249 4.37 -5.80 -6.20
C THR A 249 4.03 -5.62 -4.71
N GLY A 250 2.77 -5.31 -4.40
CA GLY A 250 2.31 -5.14 -3.02
C GLY A 250 2.68 -3.81 -2.32
N THR A 251 3.33 -2.85 -2.99
CA THR A 251 3.65 -1.52 -2.40
C THR A 251 2.47 -0.56 -2.31
N GLY A 252 1.30 -0.89 -2.88
CA GLY A 252 0.09 -0.06 -2.78
C GLY A 252 -0.29 0.71 -4.06
N LYS A 253 0.25 0.36 -5.24
CA LYS A 253 -0.16 0.95 -6.53
C LYS A 253 -1.68 0.95 -6.75
N SER A 254 -2.33 -0.22 -6.63
CA SER A 254 -3.79 -0.33 -6.80
C SER A 254 -4.56 0.39 -5.69
N LEU A 255 -4.02 0.49 -4.47
CA LEU A 255 -4.60 1.30 -3.39
C LEU A 255 -4.62 2.78 -3.80
N LEU A 256 -3.52 3.30 -4.31
CA LEU A 256 -3.41 4.68 -4.77
C LEU A 256 -4.34 4.97 -5.97
N LEU A 257 -4.44 4.04 -6.94
CA LEU A 257 -5.42 4.11 -8.02
C LEU A 257 -6.87 4.17 -7.50
N SER A 258 -7.22 3.29 -6.55
CA SER A 258 -8.56 3.25 -5.96
C SER A 258 -8.94 4.54 -5.24
N ARG A 259 -7.96 5.22 -4.64
CA ARG A 259 -8.14 6.52 -3.99
C ARG A 259 -8.31 7.63 -5.01
N LEU A 260 -7.52 7.61 -6.07
CA LEU A 260 -7.68 8.58 -7.14
C LEU A 260 -9.04 8.45 -7.81
N ALA A 261 -9.52 7.23 -8.05
CA ALA A 261 -10.84 6.97 -8.63
C ALA A 261 -12.00 7.56 -7.82
N LYS A 262 -11.86 7.67 -6.49
CA LYS A 262 -12.84 8.32 -5.60
C LYS A 262 -12.83 9.86 -5.68
N GLY A 263 -11.88 10.44 -6.42
CA GLY A 263 -11.85 11.88 -6.67
C GLY A 263 -13.07 12.39 -7.44
N PRO A 264 -13.24 13.72 -7.57
CA PRO A 264 -14.40 14.33 -8.20
C PRO A 264 -14.33 14.26 -9.75
N TRP A 265 -14.13 13.07 -10.30
CA TRP A 265 -14.17 12.79 -11.73
C TRP A 265 -15.62 12.74 -12.21
N ARG A 266 -15.88 13.26 -13.40
CA ARG A 266 -17.19 13.09 -14.04
C ARG A 266 -17.40 11.64 -14.49
N LYS A 267 -16.31 10.94 -14.84
CA LYS A 267 -16.30 9.52 -15.19
C LYS A 267 -14.94 8.87 -14.90
N VAL A 268 -14.97 7.64 -14.40
CA VAL A 268 -13.80 6.77 -14.26
C VAL A 268 -14.00 5.54 -15.15
N LEU A 269 -12.98 5.19 -15.93
CA LEU A 269 -12.97 4.07 -16.87
C LEU A 269 -11.76 3.19 -16.60
N HIS A 270 -11.95 1.87 -16.72
CA HIS A 270 -10.91 0.87 -16.49
C HIS A 270 -10.61 0.13 -17.80
N ILE A 271 -9.33 -0.10 -18.08
CA ILE A 271 -8.86 -0.95 -19.19
C ILE A 271 -8.01 -2.05 -18.58
N ASP A 272 -8.60 -3.24 -18.47
CA ASP A 272 -7.95 -4.42 -17.90
C ASP A 272 -7.80 -5.51 -18.97
N SER A 273 -6.76 -6.32 -18.89
CA SER A 273 -6.51 -7.42 -19.83
C SER A 273 -7.69 -8.40 -19.92
N GLY A 274 -8.36 -8.67 -18.80
CA GLY A 274 -9.56 -9.53 -18.76
C GLY A 274 -10.82 -8.92 -19.39
N SER A 275 -10.86 -7.59 -19.58
CA SER A 275 -11.99 -6.89 -20.22
C SER A 275 -11.87 -6.83 -21.75
N LEU A 276 -10.70 -7.16 -22.30
CA LEU A 276 -10.41 -7.09 -23.73
C LEU A 276 -10.74 -8.42 -24.42
N PRO A 277 -11.63 -8.43 -25.43
CA PRO A 277 -11.99 -9.65 -26.15
C PRO A 277 -10.83 -10.14 -27.03
N GLY A 278 -10.51 -11.43 -27.03
CA GLY A 278 -9.33 -12.02 -27.69
C GLY A 278 -9.19 -11.89 -29.22
N THR A 279 -10.06 -11.12 -29.89
CA THR A 279 -9.90 -10.75 -31.31
C THR A 279 -9.48 -9.29 -31.45
N ALA A 280 -8.42 -9.03 -32.23
CA ALA A 280 -7.81 -7.69 -32.39
C ALA A 280 -8.81 -6.60 -32.83
N SER A 281 -9.72 -6.90 -33.76
CA SER A 281 -10.72 -5.93 -34.24
C SER A 281 -11.73 -5.52 -33.15
N ARG A 282 -12.13 -6.44 -32.27
CA ARG A 282 -13.03 -6.14 -31.14
C ARG A 282 -12.31 -5.42 -30.02
N THR A 283 -11.07 -5.80 -29.73
CA THR A 283 -10.20 -5.06 -28.81
C THR A 283 -10.06 -3.60 -29.27
N GLN A 284 -9.87 -3.38 -30.57
CA GLN A 284 -9.74 -2.04 -31.13
C GLN A 284 -11.00 -1.18 -30.94
N SER A 285 -12.18 -1.74 -31.24
CA SER A 285 -13.43 -0.98 -31.08
C SER A 285 -13.74 -0.67 -29.61
N VAL A 286 -13.45 -1.60 -28.69
CA VAL A 286 -13.64 -1.39 -27.24
C VAL A 286 -12.75 -0.25 -26.74
N ILE A 287 -11.44 -0.27 -27.03
CA ILE A 287 -10.51 0.77 -26.59
C ILE A 287 -10.91 2.14 -27.16
N SER A 288 -11.21 2.22 -28.46
CA SER A 288 -11.58 3.49 -29.10
C SER A 288 -12.91 4.05 -28.59
N ASN A 289 -13.88 3.18 -28.27
CA ASN A 289 -15.15 3.58 -27.66
C ASN A 289 -14.95 4.12 -26.23
N LEU A 290 -14.13 3.45 -25.41
CA LEU A 290 -13.82 3.89 -24.04
C LEU A 290 -13.12 5.26 -24.05
N VAL A 291 -12.14 5.47 -24.92
CA VAL A 291 -11.48 6.77 -25.04
C VAL A 291 -12.44 7.85 -25.53
N SER A 292 -13.33 7.53 -26.48
CA SER A 292 -14.34 8.48 -26.95
C SER A 292 -15.35 8.86 -25.85
N GLU A 293 -15.75 7.91 -25.00
CA GLU A 293 -16.56 8.18 -23.80
C GLU A 293 -15.80 9.06 -22.80
N ALA A 294 -14.52 8.77 -22.55
CA ALA A 294 -13.66 9.56 -21.68
C ALA A 294 -13.58 11.02 -22.15
N LEU A 295 -13.38 11.22 -23.45
CA LEU A 295 -13.27 12.55 -24.07
C LEU A 295 -14.60 13.32 -24.01
N ALA A 296 -15.74 12.64 -24.12
CA ALA A 296 -17.07 13.26 -24.01
C ALA A 296 -17.43 13.66 -22.57
N GLN A 297 -16.93 12.92 -21.57
CA GLN A 297 -17.28 13.08 -20.16
C GLN A 297 -16.15 13.70 -19.32
N GLN A 298 -15.45 14.70 -19.85
CA GLN A 298 -14.38 15.40 -19.13
C GLN A 298 -14.91 16.26 -17.95
N PRO A 299 -14.17 16.39 -16.82
CA PRO A 299 -12.90 15.74 -16.53
C PRO A 299 -13.09 14.25 -16.20
N SER A 300 -12.31 13.38 -16.83
CA SER A 300 -12.43 11.93 -16.72
C SER A 300 -11.09 11.27 -16.39
N LEU A 301 -11.13 10.07 -15.82
CA LEU A 301 -9.96 9.28 -15.45
C LEU A 301 -10.00 7.93 -16.17
N ILE A 302 -8.91 7.56 -16.82
CA ILE A 302 -8.69 6.24 -17.41
C ILE A 302 -7.61 5.53 -16.60
N ILE A 303 -7.94 4.36 -16.06
CA ILE A 303 -7.04 3.52 -15.28
C ILE A 303 -6.68 2.29 -16.11
N MET A 304 -5.38 2.03 -16.27
CA MET A 304 -4.84 0.82 -16.88
C MET A 304 -4.01 0.07 -15.83
N ASP A 305 -4.60 -0.90 -15.13
CA ASP A 305 -3.86 -1.68 -14.14
C ASP A 305 -3.07 -2.81 -14.85
N ASN A 306 -1.82 -3.02 -14.45
CA ASN A 306 -0.92 -4.02 -15.03
C ASN A 306 -0.77 -3.91 -16.56
N ILE A 307 -0.35 -2.72 -17.03
CA ILE A 307 -0.25 -2.43 -18.47
C ILE A 307 0.67 -3.40 -19.24
N GLN A 308 1.60 -4.08 -18.57
CA GLN A 308 2.45 -5.11 -19.17
C GLN A 308 1.67 -6.30 -19.75
N ASP A 309 0.47 -6.59 -19.23
CA ASP A 309 -0.37 -7.68 -19.72
C ASP A 309 -0.99 -7.35 -21.09
N ILE A 310 -1.18 -6.04 -21.37
CA ILE A 310 -1.79 -5.52 -22.60
C ILE A 310 -0.71 -5.05 -23.58
N ALA A 311 0.36 -4.44 -23.08
CA ALA A 311 1.40 -3.77 -23.86
C ALA A 311 2.82 -4.06 -23.32
N GLY A 312 3.10 -5.34 -23.08
CA GLY A 312 4.39 -5.83 -22.61
C GLY A 312 5.54 -5.62 -23.60
N SER A 313 6.76 -5.44 -23.09
CA SER A 313 7.98 -5.27 -23.89
C SER A 313 8.43 -6.54 -24.64
N GLN A 314 7.90 -7.71 -24.26
CA GLN A 314 8.22 -9.05 -24.80
C GLN A 314 7.27 -9.52 -25.92
N GLN A 315 6.16 -8.80 -26.20
CA GLN A 315 5.23 -9.19 -27.25
C GLN A 315 5.77 -8.78 -28.64
N ASN A 316 6.57 -9.65 -29.25
CA ASN A 316 6.95 -9.57 -30.67
C ASN A 316 5.89 -10.18 -31.62
N ASP A 317 4.74 -10.62 -31.10
CA ASP A 317 3.64 -11.11 -31.93
C ASP A 317 3.03 -9.97 -32.75
N THR A 318 2.79 -10.21 -34.03
CA THR A 318 2.16 -9.27 -34.98
C THR A 318 0.81 -8.73 -34.48
N LEU A 319 0.11 -9.50 -33.65
CA LEU A 319 -1.15 -9.12 -32.99
C LEU A 319 -0.93 -8.11 -31.84
N GLY A 320 0.10 -8.30 -31.01
CA GLY A 320 0.44 -7.39 -29.91
C GLY A 320 0.95 -6.03 -30.39
N ALA A 321 1.74 -6.03 -31.47
CA ALA A 321 2.23 -4.80 -32.10
C ALA A 321 1.09 -3.90 -32.61
N GLY A 322 -0.01 -4.49 -33.10
CA GLY A 322 -1.21 -3.75 -33.52
C GLY A 322 -1.90 -3.03 -32.36
N THR A 323 -2.05 -3.71 -31.22
CA THR A 323 -2.66 -3.15 -30.00
C THR A 323 -1.82 -2.03 -29.41
N ILE A 324 -0.49 -2.15 -29.41
CA ILE A 324 0.43 -1.12 -28.91
C ILE A 324 0.33 0.17 -29.75
N ARG A 325 0.31 0.04 -31.08
CA ARG A 325 0.15 1.19 -31.98
C ARG A 325 -1.21 1.86 -31.81
N LEU A 326 -2.26 1.08 -31.60
CA LEU A 326 -3.59 1.60 -31.31
C LEU A 326 -3.61 2.38 -29.98
N LEU A 327 -3.06 1.79 -28.91
CA LEU A 327 -2.98 2.45 -27.60
C LEU A 327 -2.17 3.74 -27.71
N ALA A 328 -1.04 3.74 -28.40
CA ALA A 328 -0.25 4.95 -28.64
C ALA A 328 -1.08 6.03 -29.35
N HIS A 329 -1.82 5.68 -30.39
CA HIS A 329 -2.70 6.61 -31.11
C HIS A 329 -3.84 7.16 -30.23
N GLU A 330 -4.48 6.30 -29.42
CA GLU A 330 -5.58 6.71 -28.55
C GLU A 330 -5.11 7.55 -27.34
N LEU A 331 -3.92 7.27 -26.81
CA LEU A 331 -3.28 8.09 -25.77
C LEU A 331 -2.86 9.47 -26.31
N ASP A 332 -2.38 9.55 -27.55
CA ASP A 332 -2.05 10.82 -28.20
C ASP A 332 -3.30 11.72 -28.34
N ARG A 333 -4.45 11.14 -28.66
CA ARG A 333 -5.75 11.86 -28.70
C ARG A 333 -6.18 12.44 -27.35
N ILE A 334 -5.72 11.86 -26.25
CA ILE A 334 -6.01 12.33 -24.89
C ILE A 334 -5.09 13.47 -24.49
N SER A 335 -3.90 13.55 -25.08
CA SER A 335 -2.90 14.58 -24.79
C SER A 335 -3.49 15.98 -24.95
N GLY A 336 -3.32 16.82 -23.93
CA GLY A 336 -3.84 18.20 -23.92
C GLY A 336 -5.34 18.35 -23.61
N THR A 337 -6.03 17.25 -23.24
CA THR A 337 -7.42 17.28 -22.77
C THR A 337 -7.52 17.20 -21.25
N LYS A 338 -8.72 17.33 -20.67
CA LYS A 338 -8.97 17.13 -19.23
C LYS A 338 -9.25 15.67 -18.86
N ALA A 339 -8.89 14.72 -19.72
CA ALA A 339 -8.92 13.30 -19.41
C ALA A 339 -7.52 12.86 -18.94
N LEU A 340 -7.42 12.30 -17.73
CA LEU A 340 -6.16 11.78 -17.19
C LEU A 340 -6.03 10.29 -17.47
N VAL A 341 -4.86 9.85 -17.92
CA VAL A 341 -4.53 8.43 -18.02
C VAL A 341 -3.53 8.09 -16.91
N ILE A 342 -3.82 7.04 -16.15
CA ILE A 342 -2.84 6.44 -15.24
C ILE A 342 -2.71 4.94 -15.55
N ALA A 343 -1.48 4.53 -15.80
CA ALA A 343 -1.11 3.13 -15.97
C ALA A 343 -0.26 2.65 -14.79
N THR A 344 -0.34 1.36 -14.46
CA THR A 344 0.59 0.72 -13.49
C THR A 344 1.41 -0.38 -14.14
N ALA A 345 2.64 -0.55 -13.65
CA ALA A 345 3.50 -1.69 -14.00
C ALA A 345 4.37 -2.10 -12.79
N PRO A 346 4.88 -3.35 -12.71
CA PRO A 346 5.91 -3.72 -11.75
C PRO A 346 7.22 -2.97 -12.03
N ASN A 347 7.71 -3.01 -13.27
CA ASN A 347 8.88 -2.30 -13.74
C ASN A 347 8.52 -1.43 -14.95
N PRO A 348 9.06 -0.20 -15.09
CA PRO A 348 8.84 0.62 -16.28
C PRO A 348 9.35 -0.06 -17.57
N ASN A 349 10.31 -0.97 -17.46
CA ASN A 349 10.83 -1.73 -18.61
C ASN A 349 9.93 -2.88 -19.07
N ASP A 350 8.94 -3.27 -18.27
CA ASP A 350 7.93 -4.25 -18.68
C ASP A 350 6.97 -3.63 -19.70
N VAL A 351 6.91 -2.30 -19.77
CA VAL A 351 6.08 -1.54 -20.71
C VAL A 351 6.84 -1.26 -22.00
N ASN A 352 6.16 -1.44 -23.13
CA ASN A 352 6.73 -1.15 -24.44
C ASN A 352 7.23 0.31 -24.54
N LYS A 353 8.44 0.49 -25.11
CA LYS A 353 9.09 1.79 -25.27
C LYS A 353 8.28 2.79 -26.11
N GLU A 354 7.38 2.32 -27.00
CA GLU A 354 6.53 3.20 -27.79
C GLU A 354 5.55 4.01 -26.94
N LEU A 355 5.04 3.43 -25.86
CA LEU A 355 4.07 4.07 -24.97
C LEU A 355 4.72 5.03 -23.96
N ARG A 356 6.03 4.89 -23.74
CA ARG A 356 6.84 5.73 -22.83
C ARG A 356 7.47 6.94 -23.51
N ARG A 357 7.05 7.27 -24.73
CA ARG A 357 7.51 8.47 -25.45
C ARG A 357 6.87 9.73 -24.84
N PRO A 358 7.54 10.90 -24.94
CA PRO A 358 6.96 12.17 -24.51
C PRO A 358 5.56 12.40 -25.09
N GLY A 359 4.63 12.92 -24.28
CA GLY A 359 3.23 13.12 -24.66
C GLY A 359 2.28 11.92 -24.45
N LEU A 360 2.79 10.71 -24.19
CA LEU A 360 1.99 9.52 -23.85
C LEU A 360 2.09 9.23 -22.35
N LEU A 361 2.73 8.13 -21.94
CA LEU A 361 3.07 7.85 -20.54
C LEU A 361 4.40 8.53 -20.17
N GLU A 362 4.41 9.85 -20.22
CA GLU A 362 5.61 10.66 -20.02
C GLU A 362 6.05 10.69 -18.55
N TYR A 363 5.10 10.70 -17.63
CA TYR A 363 5.39 10.88 -16.21
C TYR A 363 5.52 9.54 -15.50
N GLU A 364 6.75 9.10 -15.29
CA GLU A 364 7.04 7.92 -14.48
C GLU A 364 7.10 8.30 -12.99
N LEU A 365 6.29 7.63 -12.15
CA LEU A 365 6.28 7.81 -10.70
C LEU A 365 6.58 6.48 -10.02
N GLU A 366 7.72 6.42 -9.34
CA GLU A 366 8.14 5.25 -8.58
C GLU A 366 7.46 5.20 -7.21
N ILE A 367 6.88 4.04 -6.89
CA ILE A 367 6.42 3.67 -5.55
C ILE A 367 7.49 2.75 -4.94
N PRO A 368 8.38 3.29 -4.08
CA PRO A 368 9.49 2.53 -3.52
C PRO A 368 9.01 1.52 -2.47
N ILE A 369 9.90 0.63 -2.07
CA ILE A 369 9.71 -0.20 -0.87
C ILE A 369 9.70 0.75 0.34
N PRO A 370 8.74 0.60 1.28
CA PRO A 370 8.63 1.52 2.40
C PRO A 370 9.84 1.40 3.34
N ASP A 371 10.43 2.55 3.67
CA ASP A 371 11.44 2.70 4.71
C ASP A 371 10.83 2.52 6.11
N GLN A 372 11.65 2.57 7.17
CA GLN A 372 11.17 2.36 8.53
C GLN A 372 10.05 3.34 8.92
N THR A 373 10.20 4.62 8.60
CA THR A 373 9.21 5.66 8.90
C THR A 373 7.90 5.39 8.14
N ALA A 374 7.99 5.09 6.84
CA ALA A 374 6.84 4.76 6.02
C ALA A 374 6.11 3.49 6.51
N ARG A 375 6.83 2.47 6.98
CA ARG A 375 6.21 1.26 7.56
C ARG A 375 5.43 1.59 8.83
N ILE A 376 5.97 2.44 9.70
CA ILE A 376 5.29 2.89 10.93
C ILE A 376 3.99 3.63 10.56
N GLU A 377 4.03 4.54 9.60
CA GLU A 377 2.84 5.25 9.14
C GLU A 377 1.78 4.31 8.54
N ILE A 378 2.21 3.30 7.77
CA ILE A 378 1.31 2.27 7.24
C ILE A 378 0.65 1.49 8.39
N LEU A 379 1.41 1.11 9.42
CA LEU A 379 0.90 0.38 10.58
C LEU A 379 -0.08 1.23 11.40
N LYS A 380 0.24 2.51 11.65
CA LYS A 380 -0.67 3.49 12.29
C LYS A 380 -1.95 3.70 11.48
N THR A 381 -1.84 3.62 10.16
CA THR A 381 -3.01 3.71 9.28
C THR A 381 -3.89 2.45 9.37
N LEU A 382 -3.27 1.27 9.48
CA LEU A 382 -3.98 -0.02 9.57
C LEU A 382 -4.70 -0.20 10.91
N SER A 383 -4.23 0.44 11.98
CA SER A 383 -4.87 0.42 13.31
C SER A 383 -6.13 1.26 13.42
N GLY A 384 -6.53 1.98 12.37
CA GLY A 384 -7.84 2.65 12.28
C GLY A 384 -7.91 4.03 12.93
N ASN A 385 -6.89 4.45 13.69
CA ASN A 385 -6.87 5.77 14.32
C ASN A 385 -6.03 6.76 13.50
N SER A 386 -6.69 7.38 12.52
CA SER A 386 -6.13 8.57 11.86
C SER A 386 -6.27 9.80 12.78
N GLY A 387 -5.47 9.84 13.84
CA GLY A 387 -5.22 11.06 14.62
C GLY A 387 -5.45 11.01 16.14
N ASP A 388 -5.88 9.89 16.72
CA ASP A 388 -6.13 9.77 18.17
C ASP A 388 -5.81 8.36 18.71
N SER A 389 -4.66 7.81 18.32
CA SER A 389 -4.12 6.57 18.88
C SER A 389 -3.57 6.81 20.29
N GLY A 390 -3.91 5.96 21.26
CA GLY A 390 -3.27 5.98 22.57
C GLY A 390 -1.76 5.72 22.45
N PRO A 391 -0.93 6.20 23.40
CA PRO A 391 0.53 6.09 23.33
C PRO A 391 1.03 4.64 23.14
N GLU A 392 0.30 3.66 23.66
CA GLU A 392 0.64 2.23 23.55
C GLU A 392 0.53 1.70 22.10
N THR A 393 -0.46 2.18 21.33
CA THR A 393 -0.64 1.74 19.92
C THR A 393 0.41 2.34 18.98
N ASP A 394 0.90 3.54 19.30
CA ASP A 394 1.95 4.20 18.56
C ASP A 394 3.32 3.53 18.84
N GLU A 395 3.60 3.18 20.09
CA GLU A 395 4.81 2.44 20.50
C GLU A 395 4.85 1.03 19.87
N LEU A 396 3.71 0.37 19.78
CA LEU A 396 3.58 -0.94 19.12
C LEU A 396 3.89 -0.83 17.62
N ALA A 397 3.35 0.18 16.92
CA ALA A 397 3.62 0.41 15.51
C ALA A 397 5.11 0.73 15.25
N GLU A 398 5.75 1.50 16.13
CA GLU A 398 7.19 1.78 16.09
C GLU A 398 8.00 0.50 16.20
N THR A 399 7.77 -0.29 17.25
CA THR A 399 8.48 -1.55 17.50
C THR A 399 8.35 -2.54 16.34
N ILE A 400 7.15 -2.67 15.76
CA ILE A 400 6.93 -3.55 14.60
C ILE A 400 7.60 -2.98 13.35
N GLY A 401 7.58 -1.67 13.16
CA GLY A 401 8.27 -0.99 12.05
C GLY A 401 9.77 -1.27 12.00
N GLU A 402 10.43 -1.37 13.17
CA GLU A 402 11.85 -1.75 13.29
C GLU A 402 12.11 -3.20 12.88
N ARG A 403 11.18 -4.11 13.23
CA ARG A 403 11.33 -5.57 13.02
C ARG A 403 10.85 -6.07 11.66
N THR A 404 10.19 -5.22 10.86
CA THR A 404 9.59 -5.58 9.56
C THR A 404 10.41 -5.10 8.36
N HIS A 405 11.73 -5.27 8.42
CA HIS A 405 12.60 -4.86 7.32
C HIS A 405 12.20 -5.54 5.99
N GLY A 406 11.99 -4.74 4.93
CA GLY A 406 11.66 -5.22 3.59
C GLY A 406 10.23 -5.70 3.39
N PHE A 407 9.35 -5.55 4.38
CA PHE A 407 7.91 -5.75 4.21
C PHE A 407 7.33 -4.64 3.34
N VAL A 408 6.49 -4.99 2.37
CA VAL A 408 5.68 -4.02 1.62
C VAL A 408 4.33 -3.79 2.30
N GLY A 409 3.57 -2.78 1.86
CA GLY A 409 2.25 -2.48 2.43
C GLY A 409 1.28 -3.68 2.46
N GLN A 410 1.34 -4.56 1.45
CA GLN A 410 0.59 -5.81 1.43
C GLN A 410 1.03 -6.78 2.54
N ASP A 411 2.34 -6.90 2.80
CA ASP A 411 2.88 -7.77 3.84
C ASP A 411 2.52 -7.24 5.23
N LEU A 412 2.65 -5.93 5.44
CA LEU A 412 2.26 -5.28 6.69
C LEU A 412 0.77 -5.46 6.98
N ARG A 413 -0.08 -5.36 5.94
CA ARG A 413 -1.52 -5.64 6.07
C ARG A 413 -1.79 -7.11 6.39
N ALA A 414 -1.06 -8.04 5.79
CA ALA A 414 -1.19 -9.46 6.09
C ALA A 414 -0.73 -9.78 7.51
N LEU A 415 0.40 -9.20 7.95
CA LEU A 415 0.92 -9.29 9.30
C LEU A 415 -0.09 -8.78 10.32
N TYR A 416 -0.65 -7.60 10.09
CA TYR A 416 -1.65 -7.00 10.96
C TYR A 416 -2.91 -7.85 11.07
N ARG A 417 -3.43 -8.36 9.94
CA ARG A 417 -4.59 -9.27 9.95
C ARG A 417 -4.32 -10.56 10.72
N ARG A 418 -3.13 -11.15 10.55
CA ARG A 418 -2.79 -12.38 11.24
C ARG A 418 -2.64 -12.16 12.75
N ALA A 419 -2.10 -11.01 13.16
CA ALA A 419 -2.09 -10.61 14.56
C ALA A 419 -3.52 -10.44 15.13
N GLN A 420 -4.47 -9.91 14.34
CA GLN A 420 -5.89 -9.87 14.74
C GLN A 420 -6.47 -11.27 14.95
N ASP A 421 -6.15 -12.22 14.07
CA ASP A 421 -6.61 -13.60 14.24
C ASP A 421 -6.09 -14.21 15.55
N TYR A 422 -4.81 -14.01 15.89
CA TYR A 422 -4.25 -14.48 17.17
C TYR A 422 -4.87 -13.80 18.39
N ALA A 423 -5.14 -12.49 18.31
CA ALA A 423 -5.81 -11.78 19.40
C ALA A 423 -7.24 -12.31 19.63
N ILE A 424 -7.94 -12.67 18.55
CA ILE A 424 -9.26 -13.32 18.60
C ILE A 424 -9.15 -14.71 19.23
N GLU A 425 -8.20 -15.54 18.79
CA GLU A 425 -7.96 -16.87 19.36
C GLU A 425 -7.67 -16.79 20.87
N ARG A 426 -6.79 -15.89 21.28
CA ARG A 426 -6.46 -15.61 22.69
C ARG A 426 -7.67 -15.18 23.51
N TYR A 427 -8.55 -14.34 22.94
CA TYR A 427 -9.80 -13.92 23.60
C TYR A 427 -10.73 -15.11 23.85
N PHE A 428 -10.95 -15.96 22.83
CA PHE A 428 -11.82 -17.13 22.95
C PHE A 428 -11.30 -18.17 23.95
N GLU A 429 -9.98 -18.44 23.97
CA GLU A 429 -9.39 -19.36 24.96
C GLU A 429 -9.54 -18.82 26.40
N GLY A 430 -9.45 -17.50 26.58
CA GLY A 430 -9.67 -16.82 27.85
C GLY A 430 -11.13 -16.90 28.35
N GLU A 431 -12.12 -16.76 27.46
CA GLU A 431 -13.53 -16.95 27.82
C GLU A 431 -13.86 -18.42 28.11
N TRP A 432 -13.29 -19.35 27.36
CA TRP A 432 -13.52 -20.79 27.57
C TRP A 432 -12.96 -21.27 28.91
N THR A 433 -11.81 -20.75 29.33
CA THR A 433 -11.23 -21.03 30.65
C THR A 433 -11.99 -20.35 31.79
N ARG A 434 -12.52 -19.12 31.60
CA ARG A 434 -13.38 -18.45 32.58
C ARG A 434 -14.74 -19.13 32.76
N SER A 435 -15.34 -19.63 31.68
CA SER A 435 -16.62 -20.35 31.72
C SER A 435 -16.49 -21.76 32.30
N ASN A 436 -15.38 -22.46 32.06
CA ASN A 436 -15.14 -23.79 32.63
C ASN A 436 -14.44 -23.78 34.01
N GLY A 437 -13.84 -22.67 34.43
CA GLY A 437 -13.10 -22.52 35.70
C GLY A 437 -13.96 -22.38 36.96
N SER A 438 -15.30 -22.38 36.85
CA SER A 438 -16.22 -22.25 38.00
C SER A 438 -16.93 -23.57 38.35
N ARG A 439 -16.24 -24.71 38.23
CA ARG A 439 -16.69 -26.02 38.76
C ARG A 439 -15.65 -26.64 39.69
N ASP A 440 -15.29 -25.93 40.75
CA ASP A 440 -14.75 -26.56 41.95
C ASP A 440 -15.79 -26.46 43.07
N GLY A 441 -16.41 -27.60 43.36
CA GLY A 441 -17.37 -27.76 44.45
C GLY A 441 -18.62 -28.53 44.04
N ASP A 442 -18.52 -29.87 43.92
CA ASP A 442 -19.24 -30.82 44.78
C ASP A 442 -19.12 -32.25 44.18
N SER A 443 -18.02 -32.94 44.49
CA SER A 443 -17.93 -34.39 44.22
C SER A 443 -18.61 -35.14 45.37
N LEU A 444 -19.89 -35.47 45.20
CA LEU A 444 -20.62 -36.32 46.13
C LEU A 444 -20.10 -37.77 46.05
N THR A 445 -19.25 -38.17 47.00
CA THR A 445 -18.86 -39.57 47.20
C THR A 445 -19.90 -40.27 48.06
N THR A 446 -20.50 -41.37 47.58
CA THR A 446 -21.35 -42.25 48.41
C THR A 446 -20.64 -43.59 48.65
N LEU A 447 -20.70 -44.07 49.90
CA LEU A 447 -20.17 -45.36 50.31
C LEU A 447 -21.22 -46.45 50.05
N VAL A 448 -20.85 -47.48 49.29
CA VAL A 448 -21.61 -48.73 49.19
C VAL A 448 -20.66 -49.88 49.52
N ASN A 449 -20.98 -50.65 50.57
CA ASN A 449 -20.18 -51.81 51.03
C ASN A 449 -18.68 -51.51 51.24
N GLY A 450 -18.37 -50.38 51.86
CA GLY A 450 -17.02 -50.04 52.31
C GLY A 450 -16.01 -49.64 51.23
N HIS A 451 -16.43 -49.42 49.98
CA HIS A 451 -15.56 -48.94 48.91
C HIS A 451 -16.08 -47.63 48.29
N VAL A 452 -15.16 -46.71 47.99
CA VAL A 452 -15.46 -45.39 47.41
C VAL A 452 -15.57 -45.54 45.89
N HIS A 453 -16.72 -45.17 45.32
CA HIS A 453 -16.92 -45.09 43.88
C HIS A 453 -17.25 -43.65 43.47
N ALA A 454 -16.45 -43.09 42.56
CA ALA A 454 -16.75 -41.84 41.87
C ALA A 454 -17.36 -42.15 40.50
N ARG A 455 -18.48 -41.50 40.16
CA ARG A 455 -19.04 -41.48 38.80
C ARG A 455 -19.06 -40.03 38.30
N PRO A 456 -18.63 -39.75 37.05
CA PRO A 456 -18.89 -38.45 36.44
C PRO A 456 -20.37 -38.35 36.05
N SER A 457 -21.04 -37.29 36.50
CA SER A 457 -22.42 -36.98 36.10
C SER A 457 -22.44 -36.38 34.69
N VAL A 458 -23.15 -37.06 33.79
CA VAL A 458 -23.61 -36.48 32.52
C VAL A 458 -24.87 -35.69 32.84
N SER A 459 -24.82 -34.37 32.72
CA SER A 459 -26.02 -33.51 32.65
C SER A 459 -25.83 -32.56 31.46
N THR A 460 -26.43 -32.91 30.32
CA THR A 460 -27.70 -32.35 29.81
C THR A 460 -27.49 -30.97 29.20
N ILE A 461 -27.39 -30.96 27.88
CA ILE A 461 -27.54 -29.80 26.99
C ILE A 461 -28.95 -29.24 27.25
N SER A 462 -29.04 -28.14 28.00
CA SER A 462 -30.28 -27.39 28.18
C SER A 462 -30.18 -26.08 27.40
N SER A 463 -31.03 -25.96 26.38
CA SER A 463 -31.73 -24.74 25.96
C SER A 463 -30.93 -23.44 25.99
N MET A 464 -30.40 -23.04 24.83
CA MET A 464 -30.01 -21.65 24.54
C MET A 464 -31.27 -20.77 24.56
N GLU A 465 -31.43 -19.98 25.62
CA GLU A 465 -32.17 -18.71 25.53
C GLU A 465 -31.38 -17.73 24.64
N PRO A 466 -32.06 -16.87 23.84
CA PRO A 466 -31.36 -15.90 23.02
C PRO A 466 -30.65 -14.86 23.90
N PRO A 467 -29.37 -14.51 23.64
CA PRO A 467 -28.69 -13.49 24.41
C PRO A 467 -29.25 -12.10 24.11
N MET A 468 -29.48 -11.36 25.19
CA MET A 468 -29.71 -9.90 25.28
C MET A 468 -28.44 -9.11 24.83
N PRO A 469 -28.51 -7.77 24.63
CA PRO A 469 -27.95 -7.05 23.49
C PRO A 469 -26.42 -7.04 23.37
N GLU A 470 -25.95 -6.96 22.11
CA GLU A 470 -24.56 -6.90 21.66
C GLU A 470 -23.70 -5.90 22.45
N GLN A 471 -22.89 -6.41 23.39
CA GLN A 471 -21.72 -5.69 23.89
C GLN A 471 -20.55 -5.97 22.94
N GLN A 472 -20.03 -4.94 22.27
CA GLN A 472 -18.80 -5.06 21.48
C GLN A 472 -17.66 -5.51 22.41
N ALA A 473 -17.16 -6.73 22.21
CA ALA A 473 -15.96 -7.20 22.89
C ALA A 473 -14.78 -6.35 22.43
N ASN A 474 -14.11 -5.67 23.38
CA ASN A 474 -12.91 -4.89 23.09
C ASN A 474 -11.69 -5.83 23.00
N ILE A 475 -11.36 -6.27 21.79
CA ILE A 475 -10.19 -7.12 21.52
C ILE A 475 -9.00 -6.21 21.22
N GLU A 476 -8.06 -6.12 22.16
CA GLU A 476 -6.83 -5.34 22.03
C GLU A 476 -5.67 -6.21 21.50
N LEU A 477 -4.97 -5.69 20.49
CA LEU A 477 -3.79 -6.31 19.92
C LEU A 477 -2.59 -6.14 20.86
N GLN A 478 -1.87 -7.23 21.10
CA GLN A 478 -0.65 -7.24 21.91
C GLN A 478 0.57 -7.57 21.06
N MET A 479 1.76 -7.27 21.58
CA MET A 479 3.02 -7.53 20.88
C MET A 479 3.20 -9.03 20.60
N GLU A 480 2.76 -9.89 21.51
CA GLU A 480 2.80 -11.34 21.38
C GLU A 480 2.06 -11.85 20.14
N ASP A 481 0.92 -11.22 19.80
CA ASP A 481 0.13 -11.57 18.62
C ASP A 481 0.93 -11.27 17.33
N PHE A 482 1.68 -10.16 17.32
CA PHE A 482 2.58 -9.81 16.21
C PHE A 482 3.83 -10.69 16.16
N GLU A 483 4.37 -11.12 17.29
CA GLU A 483 5.51 -12.04 17.32
C GLU A 483 5.15 -13.40 16.70
N GLN A 484 3.96 -13.93 16.98
CA GLN A 484 3.46 -15.14 16.32
C GLN A 484 3.26 -14.90 14.81
N ALA A 485 2.65 -13.77 14.44
CA ALA A 485 2.42 -13.44 13.03
C ALA A 485 3.73 -13.28 12.22
N LEU A 486 4.80 -12.75 12.84
CA LEU A 486 6.12 -12.61 12.20
C LEU A 486 6.80 -13.96 11.90
N LEU A 487 6.40 -15.06 12.56
CA LEU A 487 6.90 -16.40 12.26
C LEU A 487 6.31 -16.96 10.95
N GLU A 488 5.08 -16.57 10.61
CA GLU A 488 4.34 -17.06 9.45
C GLU A 488 4.48 -16.14 8.23
N ILE A 489 4.39 -14.81 8.42
CA ILE A 489 4.39 -13.84 7.33
C ILE A 489 5.81 -13.52 6.90
N ARG A 490 6.10 -13.77 5.61
CA ARG A 490 7.39 -13.45 4.98
C ARG A 490 7.27 -12.25 4.04
N PRO A 491 8.29 -11.37 3.97
CA PRO A 491 8.28 -10.21 3.08
C PRO A 491 8.20 -10.62 1.60
N THR A 492 7.26 -10.03 0.86
CA THR A 492 6.98 -10.32 -0.55
C THR A 492 7.90 -9.55 -1.49
N ALA A 493 8.31 -8.32 -1.16
CA ALA A 493 9.37 -7.65 -1.93
C ALA A 493 10.68 -8.46 -1.93
N MET A 494 10.94 -9.20 -0.85
CA MET A 494 12.08 -10.11 -0.74
C MET A 494 11.83 -11.51 -1.34
N LYS A 495 10.65 -11.81 -1.90
CA LYS A 495 10.44 -13.06 -2.65
C LYS A 495 11.01 -12.99 -4.08
N GLU A 496 11.10 -11.80 -4.67
CA GLU A 496 11.77 -11.56 -5.97
C GLU A 496 13.27 -11.21 -5.83
N ILE A 497 13.78 -11.22 -4.61
CA ILE A 497 15.11 -10.75 -4.27
C ILE A 497 15.72 -11.79 -3.34
N PHE A 498 16.73 -12.54 -3.78
CA PHE A 498 17.52 -13.38 -2.89
C PHE A 498 18.28 -12.49 -1.88
N LEU A 499 17.58 -12.06 -0.83
CA LEU A 499 18.12 -11.47 0.39
C LEU A 499 18.12 -12.59 1.43
N GLU A 500 19.11 -13.47 1.31
CA GLU A 500 19.41 -14.36 2.42
C GLU A 500 20.14 -13.51 3.46
N THR A 501 19.61 -13.39 4.69
CA THR A 501 20.49 -13.15 5.83
C THR A 501 21.18 -14.49 6.10
N PRO A 502 22.45 -14.67 5.71
CA PRO A 502 23.10 -15.96 5.94
C PRO A 502 23.12 -16.26 7.44
N LYS A 503 23.00 -17.54 7.80
CA LYS A 503 23.02 -17.96 9.22
C LYS A 503 24.44 -18.15 9.78
N VAL A 504 25.46 -17.68 9.06
CA VAL A 504 26.87 -17.94 9.39
C VAL A 504 27.35 -16.89 10.39
N GLN A 505 27.93 -17.31 11.51
CA GLN A 505 28.49 -16.41 12.50
C GLN A 505 30.03 -16.41 12.46
N TRP A 506 30.65 -15.34 12.95
CA TRP A 506 32.12 -15.27 13.11
C TRP A 506 32.69 -16.39 13.98
N SER A 507 31.91 -16.92 14.93
CA SER A 507 32.28 -18.07 15.77
C SER A 507 32.47 -19.36 14.98
N GLN A 508 31.98 -19.42 13.74
CA GLN A 508 32.09 -20.59 12.87
C GLN A 508 33.29 -20.51 11.90
N ILE A 509 34.07 -19.43 11.95
CA ILE A 509 35.22 -19.21 11.06
C ILE A 509 36.49 -19.10 11.91
N GLY A 510 37.42 -20.05 11.73
CA GLY A 510 38.71 -20.03 12.43
C GLY A 510 39.72 -19.08 11.78
N GLY A 511 40.55 -18.42 12.59
CA GLY A 511 41.79 -17.79 12.12
C GLY A 511 41.69 -16.49 11.31
N SER A 512 40.56 -15.79 11.35
CA SER A 512 40.24 -14.68 10.42
C SER A 512 40.15 -13.31 11.11
N GLN A 513 41.01 -13.02 12.10
CA GLN A 513 40.92 -11.79 12.89
C GLN A 513 41.19 -10.52 12.08
N ASP A 514 42.17 -10.55 11.17
CA ASP A 514 42.54 -9.37 10.38
C ASP A 514 41.44 -8.99 9.38
N ILE A 515 40.87 -9.98 8.69
CA ILE A 515 39.74 -9.75 7.79
C ILE A 515 38.49 -9.33 8.54
N LYS A 516 38.24 -9.88 9.74
CA LYS A 516 37.15 -9.45 10.60
C LYS A 516 37.29 -7.96 10.93
N ARG A 517 38.47 -7.50 11.35
CA ARG A 517 38.72 -6.07 11.62
C ARG A 517 38.51 -5.21 10.36
N LEU A 518 39.01 -5.65 9.20
CA LEU A 518 38.86 -4.93 7.94
C LEU A 518 37.38 -4.77 7.54
N LEU A 519 36.63 -5.88 7.53
CA LEU A 519 35.24 -5.91 7.11
C LEU A 519 34.33 -5.20 8.12
N THR A 520 34.53 -5.41 9.42
CA THR A 520 33.82 -4.67 10.46
C THR A 520 34.10 -3.17 10.35
N ARG A 521 35.34 -2.75 10.10
CA ARG A 521 35.67 -1.33 9.84
C ARG A 521 34.95 -0.79 8.61
N ALA A 522 35.00 -1.52 7.49
CA ALA A 522 34.41 -1.07 6.23
C ALA A 522 32.89 -0.94 6.30
N VAL A 523 32.23 -1.78 7.11
CA VAL A 523 30.77 -1.78 7.27
C VAL A 523 30.33 -0.84 8.40
N GLU A 524 30.94 -0.91 9.58
CA GLU A 524 30.48 -0.16 10.74
C GLU A 524 30.87 1.32 10.71
N TRP A 525 32.04 1.69 10.17
CA TRP A 525 32.50 3.09 10.21
C TRP A 525 31.60 4.03 9.41
N PRO A 526 31.18 3.70 8.16
CA PRO A 526 30.24 4.55 7.43
C PRO A 526 28.89 4.70 8.13
N LEU A 527 28.45 3.70 8.91
CA LEU A 527 27.16 3.69 9.59
C LEU A 527 27.21 4.43 10.93
N LYS A 528 28.22 4.18 11.76
CA LYS A 528 28.34 4.73 13.13
C LYS A 528 29.08 6.08 13.18
N HIS A 529 30.00 6.35 12.26
CA HIS A 529 30.94 7.48 12.34
C HIS A 529 30.92 8.38 11.10
N LYS A 530 29.77 8.49 10.41
CA LYS A 530 29.62 9.28 9.19
C LYS A 530 30.14 10.72 9.30
N ALA A 531 29.80 11.43 10.38
CA ALA A 531 30.22 12.82 10.60
C ALA A 531 31.76 12.97 10.70
N LEU A 532 32.45 12.03 11.34
CA LEU A 532 33.91 12.01 11.43
C LEU A 532 34.56 11.73 10.07
N LEU A 533 33.97 10.85 9.26
CA LEU A 533 34.49 10.57 7.91
C LEU A 533 34.36 11.80 7.00
N GLU A 534 33.23 12.51 7.09
CA GLU A 534 33.00 13.75 6.33
C GLU A 534 33.94 14.88 6.76
N GLU A 535 34.15 15.06 8.08
CA GLU A 535 35.10 16.03 8.63
C GLU A 535 36.54 15.76 8.15
N MET A 536 36.96 14.50 8.22
CA MET A 536 38.30 14.06 7.81
C MET A 536 38.45 13.91 6.28
N LYS A 537 37.39 14.18 5.51
CA LYS A 537 37.32 14.02 4.04
C LYS A 537 37.80 12.64 3.57
N LEU A 538 37.55 11.61 4.37
CA LEU A 538 37.91 10.24 4.05
C LEU A 538 36.76 9.58 3.28
N PRO A 539 36.93 9.23 1.99
CA PRO A 539 35.87 8.56 1.25
C PRO A 539 35.59 7.18 1.85
N PRO A 540 34.32 6.75 1.93
CA PRO A 540 33.99 5.39 2.35
C PRO A 540 34.52 4.37 1.33
N THR A 541 34.97 3.22 1.82
CA THR A 541 35.37 2.08 0.98
C THR A 541 34.17 1.60 0.17
N LYS A 542 34.28 1.64 -1.17
CA LYS A 542 33.19 1.23 -2.06
C LYS A 542 33.21 -0.27 -2.37
N GLY A 543 34.42 -0.82 -2.58
CA GLY A 543 34.61 -2.20 -2.97
C GLY A 543 35.75 -2.90 -2.24
N ILE A 544 35.52 -4.17 -1.88
CA ILE A 544 36.54 -5.07 -1.31
C ILE A 544 36.60 -6.34 -2.14
N LEU A 545 37.79 -6.68 -2.63
CA LEU A 545 38.05 -7.93 -3.33
C LEU A 545 38.81 -8.91 -2.43
N LEU A 546 38.20 -10.05 -2.17
CA LEU A 546 38.74 -11.20 -1.45
C LEU A 546 39.33 -12.19 -2.44
N TYR A 547 40.62 -12.49 -2.33
CA TYR A 547 41.27 -13.43 -3.24
C TYR A 547 42.15 -14.43 -2.49
N GLY A 548 42.33 -15.62 -3.06
CA GLY A 548 43.20 -16.64 -2.52
C GLY A 548 42.81 -18.05 -2.95
N PRO A 549 43.48 -19.08 -2.44
CA PRO A 549 43.22 -20.47 -2.82
C PRO A 549 41.78 -20.92 -2.50
N PRO A 550 41.24 -21.89 -3.26
CA PRO A 550 39.92 -22.45 -3.00
C PRO A 550 39.86 -23.10 -1.60
N GLY A 551 38.67 -23.11 -0.99
CA GLY A 551 38.48 -23.76 0.32
C GLY A 551 38.97 -22.97 1.55
N CYS A 552 39.39 -21.71 1.39
CA CYS A 552 39.86 -20.84 2.47
C CYS A 552 38.79 -19.85 2.99
N SER A 553 37.53 -20.28 3.12
CA SER A 553 36.45 -19.52 3.79
C SER A 553 36.07 -18.13 3.23
N LYS A 554 36.44 -17.79 1.98
CA LYS A 554 36.11 -16.49 1.35
C LYS A 554 34.61 -16.19 1.35
N THR A 555 33.82 -17.11 0.80
CA THR A 555 32.34 -17.06 0.78
C THR A 555 31.74 -17.06 2.18
N MET A 556 32.32 -17.83 3.12
CA MET A 556 31.83 -17.86 4.51
C MET A 556 32.09 -16.54 5.24
N THR A 557 33.22 -15.90 4.99
CA THR A 557 33.59 -14.62 5.60
C THR A 557 32.68 -13.50 5.12
N ALA A 558 32.36 -13.47 3.82
CA ALA A 558 31.35 -12.58 3.24
C ALA A 558 29.98 -12.74 3.90
N LYS A 559 29.58 -13.99 4.14
CA LYS A 559 28.32 -14.30 4.82
C LYS A 559 28.34 -13.87 6.30
N ALA A 560 29.43 -14.14 7.02
CA ALA A 560 29.55 -13.80 8.44
C ALA A 560 29.52 -12.29 8.70
N VAL A 561 30.13 -11.46 7.83
CA VAL A 561 30.06 -10.00 7.99
C VAL A 561 28.62 -9.50 7.89
N ALA A 562 27.85 -10.01 6.92
CA ALA A 562 26.45 -9.63 6.74
C ALA A 562 25.60 -9.98 7.97
N THR A 563 25.72 -11.21 8.46
CA THR A 563 24.99 -11.69 9.66
C THR A 563 25.34 -10.87 10.89
N SER A 564 26.62 -10.57 11.11
CA SER A 564 27.08 -9.83 12.29
C SER A 564 26.69 -8.36 12.28
N SER A 565 26.53 -7.78 11.08
CA SER A 565 26.23 -6.36 10.92
C SER A 565 24.72 -6.10 10.79
N GLY A 566 23.91 -7.16 10.67
CA GLY A 566 22.45 -7.04 10.46
C GLY A 566 22.07 -6.36 9.15
N LEU A 567 22.97 -6.35 8.16
CA LEU A 567 22.75 -5.68 6.87
C LEU A 567 22.11 -6.59 5.84
N ASN A 568 21.41 -5.98 4.89
CA ASN A 568 20.86 -6.66 3.72
C ASN A 568 21.99 -7.27 2.89
N PHE A 569 21.91 -8.55 2.56
CA PHE A 569 22.96 -9.27 1.83
C PHE A 569 22.44 -9.85 0.52
N LEU A 570 22.96 -9.34 -0.59
CA LEU A 570 22.63 -9.78 -1.94
C LEU A 570 23.78 -10.61 -2.47
N ALA A 571 23.63 -11.94 -2.49
CA ALA A 571 24.64 -12.83 -3.07
C ALA A 571 24.33 -13.10 -4.54
N VAL A 572 25.33 -12.92 -5.39
CA VAL A 572 25.29 -13.22 -6.82
C VAL A 572 26.48 -14.10 -7.16
N LYS A 573 26.23 -15.26 -7.76
CA LYS A 573 27.33 -16.08 -8.29
C LYS A 573 27.63 -15.65 -9.71
N GLY A 574 28.91 -15.46 -10.04
CA GLY A 574 29.32 -15.05 -11.37
C GLY A 574 28.79 -15.98 -12.48
N ALA A 575 28.75 -17.29 -12.23
CA ALA A 575 28.23 -18.26 -13.20
C ALA A 575 26.75 -18.01 -13.56
N GLU A 576 25.92 -17.60 -12.59
CA GLU A 576 24.48 -17.33 -12.79
C GLU A 576 24.25 -16.15 -13.75
N LEU A 577 25.15 -15.15 -13.72
CA LEU A 577 25.10 -14.01 -14.63
C LEU A 577 25.51 -14.37 -16.07
N THR A 578 26.41 -15.33 -16.24
CA THR A 578 26.86 -15.78 -17.58
C THR A 578 25.89 -16.73 -18.28
N SER A 579 25.08 -17.49 -17.53
CA SER A 579 24.16 -18.49 -18.08
C SER A 579 22.88 -17.91 -18.70
N MET A 580 22.60 -16.62 -18.49
CA MET A 580 21.42 -15.93 -19.06
C MET A 580 21.69 -15.49 -20.52
N TYR A 581 20.64 -15.41 -21.34
CA TYR A 581 20.77 -15.03 -22.75
C TYR A 581 21.45 -13.66 -22.92
N VAL A 582 22.19 -13.48 -24.03
CA VAL A 582 22.96 -12.26 -24.34
C VAL A 582 22.04 -11.03 -24.32
N GLY A 583 22.16 -10.19 -23.28
CA GLY A 583 21.34 -9.00 -23.03
C GLY A 583 20.48 -9.06 -21.75
N GLU A 584 20.14 -10.25 -21.25
CA GLU A 584 19.52 -10.42 -19.93
C GLU A 584 20.55 -10.27 -18.80
N SER A 585 21.78 -10.74 -19.01
CA SER A 585 22.88 -10.64 -18.05
C SER A 585 23.21 -9.20 -17.64
N GLU A 586 23.24 -8.26 -18.59
CA GLU A 586 23.46 -6.84 -18.27
C GLU A 586 22.31 -6.23 -17.47
N ARG A 587 21.07 -6.56 -17.85
CA ARG A 587 19.87 -6.11 -17.14
C ARG A 587 19.86 -6.65 -15.72
N ALA A 588 20.24 -7.91 -15.53
CA ALA A 588 20.38 -8.53 -14.22
C ALA A 588 21.38 -7.76 -13.36
N VAL A 589 22.57 -7.43 -13.88
CA VAL A 589 23.56 -6.62 -13.13
C VAL A 589 22.98 -5.27 -12.72
N ARG A 590 22.40 -4.49 -13.65
CA ARG A 590 21.79 -3.19 -13.32
C ARG A 590 20.69 -3.34 -12.26
N GLU A 591 19.87 -4.38 -12.37
CA GLU A 591 18.79 -4.64 -11.44
C GLU A 591 19.33 -5.04 -10.05
N VAL A 592 20.42 -5.79 -9.95
CA VAL A 592 21.08 -6.09 -8.66
C VAL A 592 21.55 -4.80 -7.99
N PHE A 593 22.21 -3.90 -8.71
CA PHE A 593 22.68 -2.63 -8.15
C PHE A 593 21.51 -1.69 -7.79
N ARG A 594 20.45 -1.64 -8.61
CA ARG A 594 19.24 -0.89 -8.29
C ARG A 594 18.56 -1.42 -7.02
N LYS A 595 18.43 -2.74 -6.90
CA LYS A 595 17.86 -3.41 -5.72
C LYS A 595 18.70 -3.17 -4.47
N ALA A 596 20.02 -3.25 -4.59
CA ALA A 596 20.93 -3.00 -3.48
C ALA A 596 20.86 -1.54 -2.98
N ARG A 597 20.75 -0.57 -3.90
CA ARG A 597 20.52 0.85 -3.59
C ARG A 597 19.19 1.08 -2.87
N ALA A 598 18.11 0.43 -3.33
CA ALA A 598 16.81 0.51 -2.68
C ALA A 598 16.79 -0.14 -1.28
N ALA A 599 17.63 -1.15 -1.06
CA ALA A 599 17.79 -1.85 0.21
C ALA A 599 18.94 -1.30 1.08
N ALA A 600 19.46 -0.10 0.81
CA ALA A 600 20.56 0.46 1.59
C ALA A 600 20.12 0.71 3.07
N PRO A 601 20.96 0.36 4.07
CA PRO A 601 22.31 -0.16 3.96
C PRO A 601 22.39 -1.64 3.57
N SER A 602 23.20 -1.96 2.55
CA SER A 602 23.29 -3.32 1.99
C SER A 602 24.71 -3.71 1.55
N ILE A 603 24.94 -5.02 1.44
CA ILE A 603 26.15 -5.64 0.94
C ILE A 603 25.80 -6.44 -0.32
N ILE A 604 26.46 -6.13 -1.44
CA ILE A 604 26.41 -6.95 -2.65
C ILE A 604 27.62 -7.88 -2.60
N PHE A 605 27.42 -9.18 -2.70
CA PHE A 605 28.49 -10.17 -2.74
C PHE A 605 28.53 -10.90 -4.09
N PHE A 606 29.59 -10.66 -4.85
CA PHE A 606 29.90 -11.40 -6.07
C PHE A 606 30.83 -12.57 -5.76
N ASP A 607 30.30 -13.80 -5.76
CA ASP A 607 31.13 -15.00 -5.68
C ASP A 607 31.62 -15.41 -7.07
N GLU A 608 32.85 -15.92 -7.16
CA GLU A 608 33.47 -16.33 -8.42
C GLU A 608 33.42 -15.23 -9.50
N ILE A 609 33.77 -13.99 -9.12
CA ILE A 609 33.73 -12.84 -10.03
C ILE A 609 34.61 -13.04 -11.28
N ASP A 610 35.61 -13.92 -11.20
CA ASP A 610 36.44 -14.32 -12.34
C ASP A 610 35.64 -14.93 -13.48
N SER A 611 34.43 -15.46 -13.27
CA SER A 611 33.63 -15.99 -14.38
C SER A 611 33.01 -14.91 -15.27
N ILE A 612 32.81 -13.68 -14.76
CA ILE A 612 32.23 -12.54 -15.51
C ILE A 612 33.27 -11.49 -15.88
N ALA A 613 34.46 -11.56 -15.29
CA ALA A 613 35.47 -10.50 -15.35
C ALA A 613 36.82 -10.99 -15.90
N THR A 614 36.81 -11.93 -16.84
CA THR A 614 38.04 -12.43 -17.48
C THR A 614 38.55 -11.48 -18.56
N GLU A 615 39.87 -11.24 -18.56
CA GLU A 615 40.56 -10.36 -19.50
C GLU A 615 40.68 -10.93 -20.94
N ARG A 616 40.36 -12.23 -21.16
CA ARG A 616 40.82 -13.00 -22.34
C ARG A 616 39.79 -13.56 -23.32
N ASP A 617 38.49 -13.36 -23.14
CA ASP A 617 37.51 -13.84 -24.13
C ASP A 617 36.99 -12.73 -25.05
N ALA A 618 37.87 -12.30 -25.97
CA ALA A 618 37.49 -11.57 -27.19
C ALA A 618 36.58 -12.39 -28.12
N ALA A 619 36.32 -13.68 -27.81
CA ALA A 619 35.49 -14.58 -28.61
C ALA A 619 34.01 -14.63 -28.19
N SER A 620 33.65 -14.15 -26.99
CA SER A 620 32.25 -14.08 -26.55
C SER A 620 31.84 -12.64 -26.24
N SER A 621 31.12 -12.01 -27.17
CA SER A 621 30.63 -10.62 -27.01
C SER A 621 29.78 -10.41 -25.74
N SER A 622 29.22 -11.48 -25.19
CA SER A 622 28.34 -11.47 -24.01
C SER A 622 29.05 -11.11 -22.71
N GLY A 623 30.27 -11.59 -22.47
CA GLY A 623 30.99 -11.35 -21.20
C GLY A 623 31.50 -9.91 -21.08
N LEU A 624 32.00 -9.35 -22.18
CA LEU A 624 32.52 -7.97 -22.24
C LEU A 624 31.45 -6.92 -21.92
N ASN A 625 30.21 -7.14 -22.38
CA ASN A 625 29.12 -6.21 -22.13
C ASN A 625 28.63 -6.24 -20.66
N VAL A 626 28.72 -7.40 -20.01
CA VAL A 626 28.41 -7.55 -18.58
C VAL A 626 29.45 -6.87 -17.72
N LEU A 627 30.74 -7.06 -18.02
CA LEU A 627 31.84 -6.40 -17.31
C LEU A 627 31.76 -4.88 -17.43
N THR A 628 31.58 -4.34 -18.64
CA THR A 628 31.43 -2.89 -18.83
C THR A 628 30.21 -2.32 -18.09
N THR A 629 29.11 -3.07 -18.02
CA THR A 629 27.93 -2.69 -17.23
C THR A 629 28.24 -2.69 -15.73
N LEU A 630 28.92 -3.72 -15.21
CA LEU A 630 29.36 -3.77 -13.81
C LEU A 630 30.26 -2.57 -13.46
N LEU A 631 31.22 -2.24 -14.33
CA LEU A 631 32.09 -1.08 -14.15
C LEU A 631 31.30 0.24 -14.13
N ASN A 632 30.33 0.40 -15.04
CA ASN A 632 29.49 1.59 -15.08
C ASN A 632 28.60 1.73 -13.84
N GLU A 633 28.09 0.63 -13.28
CA GLU A 633 27.31 0.67 -12.03
C GLU A 633 28.18 0.97 -10.80
N MET A 634 29.43 0.49 -10.78
CA MET A 634 30.40 0.82 -9.71
C MET A 634 30.90 2.28 -9.79
N ASP A 635 31.09 2.80 -11.00
CA ASP A 635 31.54 4.18 -11.27
C ASP A 635 30.39 5.21 -11.28
N GLY A 636 29.14 4.74 -11.23
CA GLY A 636 27.93 5.51 -11.54
C GLY A 636 27.81 6.90 -10.90
N ILE A 637 27.02 7.75 -11.57
CA ILE A 637 26.79 9.17 -11.22
C ILE A 637 26.09 9.33 -9.85
N GLU A 638 25.26 8.35 -9.47
CA GLU A 638 24.72 8.24 -8.12
C GLU A 638 25.72 7.51 -7.22
N SER A 639 26.31 8.21 -6.26
CA SER A 639 27.16 7.59 -5.24
C SER A 639 26.41 6.44 -4.56
N LEU A 640 27.03 5.24 -4.52
CA LEU A 640 26.61 4.05 -3.76
C LEU A 640 26.56 4.34 -2.25
N ASN A 641 25.65 5.22 -1.83
CA ASN A 641 25.53 5.69 -0.46
C ASN A 641 24.98 4.55 0.40
N GLY A 642 25.85 3.93 1.19
CA GLY A 642 25.48 2.82 2.08
C GLY A 642 25.42 1.45 1.40
N VAL A 643 25.96 1.29 0.19
CA VAL A 643 26.09 -0.02 -0.48
C VAL A 643 27.57 -0.41 -0.54
N LEU A 644 27.92 -1.55 0.07
CA LEU A 644 29.26 -2.11 0.01
C LEU A 644 29.32 -3.24 -1.02
N VAL A 645 30.25 -3.17 -1.97
CA VAL A 645 30.48 -4.25 -2.95
C VAL A 645 31.60 -5.16 -2.45
N LEU A 646 31.29 -6.41 -2.18
CA LEU A 646 32.24 -7.45 -1.83
C LEU A 646 32.36 -8.42 -3.01
N ALA A 647 33.57 -8.81 -3.39
CA ALA A 647 33.78 -9.83 -4.41
C ALA A 647 34.77 -10.89 -3.93
N ALA A 648 34.58 -12.14 -4.38
CA ALA A 648 35.51 -13.23 -4.12
C ALA A 648 36.00 -13.84 -5.44
N THR A 649 37.31 -14.13 -5.52
CA THR A 649 37.90 -14.85 -6.65
C THR A 649 38.92 -15.89 -6.20
N ASN A 650 39.02 -16.98 -6.97
CA ASN A 650 40.09 -17.97 -6.84
C ASN A 650 41.25 -17.69 -7.80
N LYS A 651 41.03 -16.90 -8.86
CA LYS A 651 41.99 -16.66 -9.96
C LYS A 651 42.16 -15.16 -10.20
N PRO A 652 42.83 -14.45 -9.29
CA PRO A 652 43.03 -13.01 -9.41
C PRO A 652 43.84 -12.62 -10.66
N GLU A 653 44.67 -13.52 -11.19
CA GLU A 653 45.46 -13.33 -12.41
C GLU A 653 44.62 -13.26 -13.69
N THR A 654 43.38 -13.76 -13.69
CA THR A 654 42.49 -13.70 -14.86
C THR A 654 41.61 -12.45 -14.87
N LEU A 655 41.59 -11.69 -13.78
CA LEU A 655 40.71 -10.53 -13.64
C LEU A 655 41.17 -9.33 -14.47
N ASP A 656 40.21 -8.64 -15.08
CA ASP A 656 40.46 -7.38 -15.79
C ASP A 656 41.02 -6.30 -14.82
N ALA A 657 42.16 -5.72 -15.20
CA ALA A 657 42.83 -4.67 -14.43
C ALA A 657 41.97 -3.42 -14.20
N ALA A 658 40.93 -3.20 -15.01
CA ALA A 658 39.98 -2.12 -14.83
C ALA A 658 39.23 -2.23 -13.49
N LEU A 659 38.89 -3.44 -13.01
CA LEU A 659 38.20 -3.62 -11.73
C LEU A 659 39.06 -3.20 -10.52
N LEU A 660 40.38 -3.28 -10.66
CA LEU A 660 41.37 -2.99 -9.61
C LEU A 660 41.73 -1.49 -9.52
N ARG A 661 41.14 -0.65 -10.38
CA ARG A 661 41.42 0.80 -10.36
C ARG A 661 40.81 1.46 -9.12
N PRO A 662 41.47 2.49 -8.56
CA PRO A 662 40.92 3.27 -7.44
C PRO A 662 39.54 3.83 -7.78
N GLY A 663 38.61 3.72 -6.83
CA GLY A 663 37.19 4.07 -6.98
C GLY A 663 36.26 2.87 -7.18
N ARG A 664 36.81 1.67 -7.43
CA ARG A 664 36.10 0.40 -7.64
C ARG A 664 36.40 -0.58 -6.50
N PHE A 665 37.29 -1.56 -6.70
CA PHE A 665 37.82 -2.39 -5.61
C PHE A 665 39.02 -1.73 -4.93
N ASP A 666 38.73 -0.81 -4.02
CA ASP A 666 39.72 -0.01 -3.29
C ASP A 666 40.57 -0.85 -2.33
N ALA A 667 40.00 -1.94 -1.79
CA ALA A 667 40.66 -2.79 -0.81
C ALA A 667 40.80 -4.23 -1.33
N LEU A 668 42.05 -4.68 -1.43
CA LEU A 668 42.42 -6.03 -1.83
C LEU A 668 42.88 -6.82 -0.61
N HIS A 669 42.21 -7.94 -0.31
CA HIS A 669 42.56 -8.77 0.84
C HIS A 669 42.86 -10.21 0.43
N TYR A 670 44.08 -10.65 0.73
CA TYR A 670 44.53 -12.02 0.52
C TYR A 670 44.06 -12.91 1.67
N ILE A 671 43.31 -13.97 1.35
CA ILE A 671 42.91 -15.00 2.29
C ILE A 671 43.72 -16.26 1.98
N GLY A 672 44.82 -16.43 2.70
CA GLY A 672 45.72 -17.57 2.56
C GLY A 672 45.23 -18.84 3.28
N PRO A 673 45.99 -19.94 3.16
CA PRO A 673 45.72 -21.15 3.92
C PRO A 673 45.81 -20.89 5.44
N PRO A 674 45.00 -21.59 6.25
CA PRO A 674 44.94 -21.36 7.70
C PRO A 674 46.27 -21.69 8.39
N ASN A 675 46.69 -20.83 9.34
CA ASN A 675 47.84 -21.08 10.21
C ASN A 675 47.55 -22.19 11.25
N GLU A 676 48.55 -22.62 12.03
CA GLU A 676 48.36 -23.73 13.00
C GLU A 676 47.23 -23.46 14.00
N ASP A 677 47.16 -22.24 14.55
CA ASP A 677 46.13 -21.88 15.52
C ASP A 677 44.73 -21.83 14.88
N ALA A 678 44.62 -21.32 13.65
CA ALA A 678 43.40 -21.35 12.84
C ALA A 678 42.94 -22.78 12.55
N ARG A 679 43.87 -23.68 12.20
CA ARG A 679 43.55 -25.10 11.97
C ARG A 679 43.03 -25.74 13.25
N ARG A 680 43.66 -25.48 14.40
CA ARG A 680 43.21 -25.97 15.71
C ARG A 680 41.80 -25.46 16.04
N GLU A 681 41.51 -24.20 15.73
CA GLU A 681 40.19 -23.60 15.89
C GLU A 681 39.15 -24.25 14.96
N ILE A 682 39.48 -24.47 13.69
CA ILE A 682 38.60 -25.16 12.72
C ILE A 682 38.26 -26.58 13.20
N PHE A 683 39.25 -27.34 13.68
CA PHE A 683 39.02 -28.64 14.29
C PHE A 683 38.04 -28.54 15.45
N ARG A 684 38.30 -27.64 16.40
CA ARG A 684 37.46 -27.44 17.57
C ARG A 684 36.01 -27.07 17.21
N ILE A 685 35.82 -26.18 16.24
CA ILE A 685 34.49 -25.77 15.76
C ILE A 685 33.77 -26.98 15.15
N ARG A 686 34.45 -27.75 14.30
CA ARG A 686 33.83 -28.86 13.57
C ARG A 686 33.54 -30.07 14.46
N THR A 687 34.35 -30.30 15.49
CA THR A 687 34.14 -31.37 16.48
C THR A 687 33.26 -30.94 17.64
N SER A 688 32.79 -29.68 17.68
CA SER A 688 31.90 -29.18 18.72
C SER A 688 30.57 -29.95 18.70
N GLY A 689 30.23 -30.61 19.81
CA GLY A 689 29.03 -31.43 19.92
C GLY A 689 29.19 -32.88 19.44
N VAL A 690 30.37 -33.28 18.93
CA VAL A 690 30.67 -34.68 18.63
C VAL A 690 31.29 -35.35 19.86
N PRO A 691 30.78 -36.51 20.32
CA PRO A 691 31.41 -37.26 21.40
C PRO A 691 32.82 -37.73 20.99
N MET A 692 33.85 -37.18 21.62
CA MET A 692 35.25 -37.54 21.38
C MET A 692 35.80 -38.39 22.53
N ALA A 693 36.63 -39.36 22.20
CA ALA A 693 37.40 -40.14 23.16
C ALA A 693 38.54 -39.28 23.76
N ALA A 694 39.00 -39.65 24.95
CA ALA A 694 40.03 -38.88 25.67
C ALA A 694 41.40 -38.86 24.97
N ASN A 695 41.63 -39.75 23.99
CA ASN A 695 42.89 -39.87 23.26
C ASN A 695 43.03 -38.90 22.08
N VAL A 696 42.03 -38.07 21.79
CA VAL A 696 42.07 -37.14 20.64
C VAL A 696 42.86 -35.87 20.98
N ASP A 697 43.97 -35.64 20.25
CA ASP A 697 44.76 -34.40 20.36
C ASP A 697 44.62 -33.54 19.10
N LEU A 698 43.73 -32.55 19.17
CA LEU A 698 43.50 -31.57 18.10
C LEU A 698 44.74 -30.70 17.82
N GLY A 699 45.64 -30.52 18.79
CA GLY A 699 46.89 -29.78 18.60
C GLY A 699 47.88 -30.53 17.72
N SER A 700 48.03 -31.84 17.95
CA SER A 700 48.83 -32.72 17.08
C SER A 700 48.28 -32.77 15.66
N LEU A 701 46.96 -32.88 15.50
CA LEU A 701 46.30 -32.85 14.18
C LEU A 701 46.57 -31.53 13.45
N ALA A 702 46.45 -30.38 14.13
CA ALA A 702 46.72 -29.07 13.55
C ALA A 702 48.16 -28.91 13.05
N ARG A 703 49.16 -29.50 13.72
CA ARG A 703 50.56 -29.53 13.25
C ARG A 703 50.74 -30.38 12.01
N ARG A 704 50.10 -31.54 11.95
CA ARG A 704 50.22 -32.53 10.86
C ARG A 704 49.46 -32.12 9.59
N THR A 705 48.45 -31.26 9.71
CA THR A 705 47.66 -30.74 8.58
C THR A 705 48.20 -29.42 8.02
N ASN A 706 49.51 -29.19 8.08
CA ASN A 706 50.10 -28.02 7.44
C ASN A 706 49.87 -28.04 5.91
N GLY A 707 49.44 -26.91 5.36
CA GLY A 707 49.09 -26.76 3.93
C GLY A 707 47.68 -27.21 3.56
N PHE A 708 46.88 -27.72 4.49
CA PHE A 708 45.47 -28.03 4.24
C PHE A 708 44.60 -26.77 4.30
N SER A 709 43.64 -26.67 3.40
CA SER A 709 42.57 -25.67 3.40
C SER A 709 41.55 -25.94 4.51
N GLY A 710 40.76 -24.92 4.86
CA GLY A 710 39.68 -25.08 5.84
C GLY A 710 38.64 -26.11 5.39
N ALA A 711 38.29 -26.13 4.09
CA ALA A 711 37.37 -27.11 3.52
C ALA A 711 37.91 -28.55 3.62
N GLU A 712 39.19 -28.77 3.37
CA GLU A 712 39.81 -30.10 3.48
C GLU A 712 39.85 -30.59 4.93
N ILE A 713 40.11 -29.70 5.89
CA ILE A 713 40.05 -30.05 7.32
C ILE A 713 38.63 -30.45 7.73
N VAL A 714 37.63 -29.71 7.25
CA VAL A 714 36.21 -30.03 7.50
C VAL A 714 35.83 -31.37 6.88
N GLN A 715 36.32 -31.66 5.67
CA GLN A 715 36.12 -32.95 5.01
C GLN A 715 36.78 -34.06 5.84
N MET A 716 38.02 -33.88 6.28
CA MET A 716 38.73 -34.86 7.11
C MET A 716 38.01 -35.16 8.43
N CYS A 717 37.45 -34.14 9.10
CA CYS A 717 36.61 -34.36 10.28
C CYS A 717 35.33 -35.16 9.95
N THR A 718 34.76 -34.92 8.78
CA THR A 718 33.56 -35.63 8.31
C THR A 718 33.88 -37.09 8.01
N ASP A 719 34.99 -37.37 7.32
CA ASP A 719 35.46 -38.72 7.01
C ASP A 719 35.78 -39.49 8.30
N ALA A 720 36.46 -38.85 9.25
CA ALA A 720 36.73 -39.45 10.57
C ALA A 720 35.42 -39.76 11.33
N THR A 721 34.40 -38.89 11.22
CA THR A 721 33.09 -39.13 11.83
C THR A 721 32.35 -40.28 11.17
N VAL A 722 32.41 -40.40 9.84
CA VAL A 722 31.83 -41.54 9.10
C VAL A 722 32.50 -42.84 9.53
N GLN A 723 33.83 -42.87 9.62
CA GLN A 723 34.58 -44.03 10.10
C GLN A 723 34.16 -44.44 11.53
N ALA A 724 33.98 -43.46 12.42
CA ALA A 724 33.52 -43.71 13.78
C ALA A 724 32.07 -44.24 13.82
N ILE A 725 31.20 -43.77 12.91
CA ILE A 725 29.83 -44.29 12.76
C ILE A 725 29.83 -45.73 12.25
N GLU A 726 30.63 -46.06 11.23
CA GLU A 726 30.77 -47.43 10.73
C GLU A 726 31.24 -48.38 11.83
N ARG A 727 32.30 -47.99 12.57
CA ARG A 727 32.75 -48.75 13.74
C ARG A 727 31.63 -48.92 14.78
N ARG A 728 30.83 -47.88 15.03
CA ARG A 728 29.71 -47.95 15.98
C ARG A 728 28.60 -48.87 15.50
N ILE A 729 28.29 -48.89 14.20
CA ILE A 729 27.31 -49.81 13.60
C ILE A 729 27.75 -51.26 13.77
N ASP A 730 29.03 -51.56 13.52
CA ASP A 730 29.59 -52.90 13.73
C ASP A 730 29.53 -53.33 15.21
N LEU A 731 29.61 -52.36 16.13
CA LEU A 731 29.54 -52.60 17.57
C LEU A 731 28.11 -52.72 18.10
N LEU A 732 27.07 -52.20 17.41
CA LEU A 732 25.66 -52.29 17.85
C LEU A 732 25.12 -53.73 17.91
N GLY A 733 25.82 -54.71 17.33
CA GLY A 733 25.55 -56.15 17.48
C GLY A 733 26.13 -56.79 18.75
N ARG A 734 26.81 -56.01 19.61
CA ARG A 734 27.38 -56.43 20.89
C ARG A 734 26.89 -55.43 21.94
N ASP A 735 26.49 -55.86 23.14
CA ASP A 735 25.94 -54.98 24.20
C ASP A 735 26.96 -53.92 24.68
N VAL A 736 27.21 -52.89 23.90
CA VAL A 736 28.16 -51.82 24.18
C VAL A 736 27.38 -50.57 24.62
N SER A 737 27.66 -50.10 25.84
CA SER A 737 27.04 -48.91 26.40
C SER A 737 27.41 -47.66 25.59
N ALA A 738 26.45 -46.73 25.43
CA ALA A 738 26.64 -45.49 24.69
C ALA A 738 27.72 -44.53 25.26
N ASN A 739 28.23 -44.81 26.46
CA ASN A 739 29.29 -44.02 27.11
C ASN A 739 30.70 -44.61 26.93
N ASP A 740 30.82 -45.75 26.24
CA ASP A 740 32.10 -46.40 25.96
C ASP A 740 32.92 -45.57 24.95
N ASP A 741 34.20 -45.35 25.24
CA ASP A 741 35.12 -44.63 24.35
C ASP A 741 35.27 -45.30 22.97
N ARG A 742 35.00 -46.61 22.86
CA ARG A 742 34.96 -47.35 21.59
C ARG A 742 33.83 -46.88 20.64
N SER A 743 32.79 -46.26 21.20
CA SER A 743 31.65 -45.72 20.46
C SER A 743 31.78 -44.22 20.11
N LYS A 744 32.86 -43.58 20.57
CA LYS A 744 33.18 -42.16 20.37
C LYS A 744 34.17 -41.98 19.23
N LEU A 745 34.33 -40.75 18.76
CA LEU A 745 35.34 -40.38 17.77
C LEU A 745 36.74 -40.45 18.40
N SER A 746 37.63 -41.22 17.81
CA SER A 746 38.96 -41.52 18.36
C SER A 746 40.08 -40.95 17.48
N GLN A 747 41.31 -40.93 18.03
CA GLN A 747 42.49 -40.50 17.29
C GLN A 747 42.75 -41.37 16.04
N GLU A 748 42.45 -42.68 16.10
CA GLU A 748 42.65 -43.62 14.98
C GLU A 748 41.77 -43.27 13.77
N ASP A 749 40.55 -42.79 14.02
CA ASP A 749 39.61 -42.39 12.94
C ASP A 749 40.15 -41.17 12.19
N PHE A 750 40.76 -40.23 12.91
CA PHE A 750 41.43 -39.08 12.31
C PHE A 750 42.70 -39.48 11.55
N GLU A 751 43.42 -40.50 12.01
CA GLU A 751 44.60 -41.01 11.31
C GLU A 751 44.23 -41.74 10.01
N TYR A 752 43.14 -42.51 10.04
CA TYR A 752 42.55 -43.09 8.83
C TYR A 752 42.16 -42.00 7.84
N ALA A 753 41.40 -40.98 8.27
CA ALA A 753 41.02 -39.87 7.41
C ALA A 753 42.24 -39.10 6.87
N LEU A 754 43.26 -38.87 7.69
CA LEU A 754 44.50 -38.19 7.28
C LEU A 754 45.28 -39.00 6.23
N SER A 755 45.22 -40.33 6.26
CA SER A 755 45.90 -41.18 5.28
C SER A 755 45.28 -41.09 3.88
N GLY A 756 43.97 -40.86 3.79
CA GLY A 756 43.24 -40.67 2.53
C GLY A 756 43.17 -39.22 2.05
N ALA A 757 43.55 -38.25 2.88
CA ALA A 757 43.38 -36.83 2.58
C ALA A 757 44.48 -36.30 1.64
N VAL A 758 44.05 -35.75 0.49
CA VAL A 758 44.95 -35.15 -0.51
C VAL A 758 45.05 -33.64 -0.27
N ARG A 759 46.29 -33.13 -0.25
CA ARG A 759 46.58 -31.69 -0.19
C ARG A 759 46.36 -31.07 -1.57
N ARG A 760 45.39 -30.17 -1.73
CA ARG A 760 45.15 -29.48 -3.01
C ARG A 760 45.85 -28.13 -3.10
N ILE A 761 46.20 -27.50 -1.98
CA ILE A 761 46.98 -26.26 -1.98
C ILE A 761 48.46 -26.61 -2.06
N THR A 762 49.11 -26.27 -3.16
CA THR A 762 50.56 -26.45 -3.31
C THR A 762 51.33 -25.18 -2.91
N PRO A 763 52.59 -25.30 -2.46
CA PRO A 763 53.43 -24.14 -2.17
C PRO A 763 53.62 -23.20 -3.37
N GLU A 764 53.66 -23.74 -4.59
CA GLU A 764 53.78 -22.97 -5.83
C GLU A 764 52.54 -22.09 -6.04
N MET A 765 51.34 -22.60 -5.76
CA MET A 765 50.11 -21.81 -5.83
C MET A 765 50.15 -20.63 -4.85
N VAL A 766 50.57 -20.86 -3.60
CA VAL A 766 50.69 -19.81 -2.58
C VAL A 766 51.68 -18.73 -3.01
N SER A 767 52.85 -19.14 -3.51
CA SER A 767 53.85 -18.21 -4.05
C SER A 767 53.30 -17.42 -5.23
N GLY A 768 52.44 -18.00 -6.07
CA GLY A 768 51.77 -17.31 -7.17
C GLY A 768 50.86 -16.17 -6.68
N TYR A 769 50.04 -16.42 -5.66
CA TYR A 769 49.18 -15.38 -5.07
C TYR A 769 49.98 -14.26 -4.39
N GLU A 770 51.09 -14.61 -3.72
CA GLU A 770 51.99 -13.62 -3.11
C GLU A 770 52.72 -12.78 -4.16
N ALA A 771 53.18 -13.40 -5.24
CA ALA A 771 53.81 -12.71 -6.38
C ALA A 771 52.82 -11.77 -7.06
N TRP A 772 51.58 -12.21 -7.30
CA TRP A 772 50.52 -11.35 -7.86
C TRP A 772 50.25 -10.14 -6.95
N ARG A 773 50.16 -10.35 -5.63
CA ARG A 773 50.02 -9.28 -4.64
C ARG A 773 51.19 -8.29 -4.67
N ALA A 774 52.41 -8.78 -4.83
CA ALA A 774 53.60 -7.94 -4.91
C ALA A 774 53.62 -7.12 -6.21
N GLY A 775 53.17 -7.71 -7.33
CA GLY A 775 53.06 -7.05 -8.62
C GLY A 775 52.05 -5.89 -8.67
N LEU A 776 51.07 -5.85 -7.76
CA LEU A 776 50.13 -4.73 -7.63
C LEU A 776 50.67 -3.53 -6.84
N LYS A 777 51.78 -3.72 -6.11
CA LYS A 777 52.43 -2.66 -5.30
C LYS A 777 53.59 -1.98 -6.03
N GLY A 778 54.04 -2.53 -7.16
CA GLY A 778 55.01 -1.91 -8.06
C GLY A 778 54.31 -1.19 -9.19
#